data_AF-A0A4R3E5U9-F1
#
_entry.id   AF-A0A4R3E5U9-F1
#
_cell.length_a   1.000
_cell.length_b   1.000
_cell.length_c   1.000
_cell.angle_alpha   90.00
_cell.angle_beta   90.00
_cell.angle_gamma   90.00
#
_symmetry.space_group_name_H-M   'P 1'
#
loop_
_entity.id
_entity.type
_entity.pdbx_description
1 polymer ?
#
loop_
_entity_poly.entity_id
_entity_poly.type
_entity_poly.pdbx_seq_one_letter_code
_entity_poly.pdbx_strand_id
1 'polypeptide(L)'
;MSVNILSASVRNYLLATMACLSLPGLGALAYMAQQSFADVQTNQRLIQLVEADRALLLAGNTIRSNRGAAQTAIQAENDPNATVKKVEQANRDELAGAITRLRATDLPDRAALADAIAQREQQTAARLPDIYAEAAKPKAQRSLAATMPWYNGVGDIETVLVKASDATSNAVRLANPVLADLQGFKSAGWRVRSSYGSQCSILRPLIASGKPMDAGQQRALGEVRGSAGAGVSQLKQLAARPGVSSELVRKVGVMNADVETAVGKIDELIGKLGPGTGPVLGAEEWTKLCNGPFNAIIGAVSQSLDDMAAHTQAQLNRDWTRLAALSGLFVILLGVCVFAWRGIQRRIAKPLVSLKSALDGMQAGDFSQAIPAHPYPDEVGALSSALETYRENALALEAGRRERETAMQTEAEQAAGVQSLVRDVAVIVAAARAGDFSGHAETGTVEGPLRELVEGVNEINRLVNGATGEFVEALEALAQGDLTHQVATPYQGRFGALRDALNETVERLSETVSTIQRTALDTGNAAREINAGADDLSKRTEEQASSLEETAATTEELAASVKASANASRNAVNLAEEAKSVAQDGGAIVSQAIAAMASIEQASRKISDINSVIDDIAFQTNLLALNAAVEAARAGESGKGFAVVASEVRTLAQRSAEAAKDITALINSSNEEVTRGVTLVRSAGEALSKIVDASQRVATTVADISTASAEQANGIDEMTQTVAHMDEMTQQNAALAEESAASANALTSQIQRLNALVAAFRTRSGQAQQQPHLRSAA
;
A
#
# COMPACT_ATOMS: atom_id res chain seq x y z
N MET A 1 -30.72 -16.93 -47.31
CA MET A 1 -31.83 -16.38 -46.50
C MET A 1 -31.36 -15.02 -46.01
N SER A 2 -31.69 -13.96 -46.76
CA SER A 2 -31.01 -12.66 -46.65
C SER A 2 -31.80 -11.73 -45.74
N VAL A 3 -31.25 -11.37 -44.58
CA VAL A 3 -31.93 -10.53 -43.60
C VAL A 3 -31.83 -9.06 -44.02
N ASN A 4 -32.97 -8.46 -44.35
CA ASN A 4 -33.09 -7.03 -44.65
C ASN A 4 -32.96 -6.21 -43.36
N ILE A 5 -31.75 -5.76 -43.01
CA ILE A 5 -31.47 -5.00 -41.77
C ILE A 5 -31.63 -3.47 -41.97
N LEU A 6 -31.64 -2.97 -43.21
CA LEU A 6 -31.56 -1.54 -43.52
C LEU A 6 -32.80 -0.95 -44.20
N SER A 7 -33.96 -1.05 -43.54
CA SER A 7 -35.04 -0.03 -43.67
C SER A 7 -34.91 1.03 -42.57
N ALA A 8 -33.70 1.51 -42.35
CA ALA A 8 -33.38 2.42 -41.25
C ALA A 8 -33.89 3.85 -41.54
N SER A 9 -35.09 4.16 -41.04
CA SER A 9 -35.58 5.53 -40.92
C SER A 9 -34.53 6.43 -40.27
N VAL A 10 -34.37 7.67 -40.76
CA VAL A 10 -33.45 8.70 -40.21
C VAL A 10 -33.57 8.83 -38.68
N ARG A 11 -34.79 8.67 -38.14
CA ARG A 11 -35.05 8.57 -36.70
C ARG A 11 -34.16 7.52 -36.02
N ASN A 12 -34.14 6.29 -36.52
CA ASN A 12 -33.42 5.20 -35.88
C ASN A 12 -31.90 5.42 -35.93
N TYR A 13 -31.38 6.01 -37.01
CA TYR A 13 -29.97 6.39 -37.13
C TYR A 13 -29.56 7.44 -36.09
N LEU A 14 -30.31 8.54 -35.99
CA LEU A 14 -30.05 9.61 -35.01
C LEU A 14 -30.09 9.14 -33.56
N LEU A 15 -31.00 8.22 -33.23
CA LEU A 15 -31.11 7.65 -31.88
C LEU A 15 -29.96 6.67 -31.60
N ALA A 16 -29.51 5.90 -32.61
CA ALA A 16 -28.36 5.01 -32.49
C ALA A 16 -27.05 5.79 -32.30
N THR A 17 -26.79 6.84 -33.10
CA THR A 17 -25.60 7.69 -32.92
C THR A 17 -25.61 8.40 -31.57
N MET A 18 -26.76 8.90 -31.10
CA MET A 18 -26.88 9.49 -29.75
C MET A 18 -26.62 8.46 -28.64
N ALA A 19 -27.04 7.21 -28.80
CA ALA A 19 -26.74 6.14 -27.86
C ALA A 19 -25.24 5.78 -27.86
N CYS A 20 -24.61 5.65 -29.03
CA CYS A 20 -23.17 5.40 -29.16
C CYS A 20 -22.30 6.49 -28.52
N LEU A 21 -22.74 7.75 -28.52
CA LEU A 21 -22.02 8.85 -27.88
C LEU A 21 -22.28 8.96 -26.37
N SER A 22 -23.47 8.59 -25.89
CA SER A 22 -23.85 8.75 -24.47
C SER A 22 -23.55 7.54 -23.59
N LEU A 23 -23.69 6.32 -24.11
CA LEU A 23 -23.47 5.09 -23.34
C LEU A 23 -22.04 4.94 -22.79
N PRO A 24 -20.95 5.30 -23.51
CA PRO A 24 -19.59 5.21 -22.97
C PRO A 24 -19.38 6.15 -21.77
N GLY A 25 -19.89 7.39 -21.84
CA GLY A 25 -19.77 8.35 -20.74
C GLY A 25 -20.58 7.95 -19.49
N LEU A 26 -21.79 7.44 -19.69
CA LEU A 26 -22.60 6.88 -18.60
C LEU A 26 -21.95 5.61 -18.01
N GLY A 27 -21.39 4.74 -18.85
CA GLY A 27 -20.67 3.54 -18.43
C GLY A 27 -19.42 3.85 -17.61
N ALA A 28 -18.60 4.82 -18.06
CA ALA A 28 -17.41 5.28 -17.33
C ALA A 28 -17.77 5.87 -15.97
N LEU A 29 -18.76 6.78 -15.90
CA LEU A 29 -19.21 7.35 -14.63
C LEU A 29 -19.81 6.30 -13.68
N ALA A 30 -20.56 5.32 -14.21
CA ALA A 30 -21.08 4.22 -13.41
C ALA A 30 -19.95 3.30 -12.86
N TYR A 31 -18.94 3.01 -13.68
CA TYR A 31 -17.77 2.22 -13.27
C TYR A 31 -16.95 2.93 -12.20
N MET A 32 -16.65 4.23 -12.38
CA MET A 32 -15.95 5.04 -11.37
C MET A 32 -16.76 5.15 -10.07
N ALA A 33 -18.09 5.29 -10.15
CA ALA A 33 -18.95 5.30 -8.97
C ALA A 33 -18.96 3.93 -8.26
N GLN A 34 -18.92 2.82 -9.00
CA GLN A 34 -18.80 1.47 -8.43
C GLN A 34 -17.45 1.27 -7.70
N GLN A 35 -16.34 1.73 -8.28
CA GLN A 35 -15.03 1.74 -7.62
C GLN A 35 -15.07 2.58 -6.34
N SER A 36 -15.52 3.83 -6.43
CA SER A 36 -15.61 4.73 -5.27
C SER A 36 -16.54 4.22 -4.16
N PHE A 37 -17.53 3.38 -4.49
CA PHE A 37 -18.36 2.69 -3.50
C PHE A 37 -17.64 1.52 -2.82
N ALA A 38 -16.78 0.80 -3.54
CA ALA A 38 -15.92 -0.23 -2.96
C ALA A 38 -14.86 0.39 -2.00
N ASP A 39 -14.31 1.55 -2.35
CA ASP A 39 -13.40 2.31 -1.48
C ASP A 39 -14.09 2.72 -0.17
N VAL A 40 -15.31 3.28 -0.27
CA VAL A 40 -16.16 3.61 0.90
C VAL A 40 -16.40 2.39 1.78
N GLN A 41 -16.75 1.23 1.22
CA GLN A 41 -16.92 0.01 2.02
C GLN A 41 -15.63 -0.47 2.69
N THR A 42 -14.51 -0.37 1.99
CA THR A 42 -13.20 -0.79 2.50
C THR A 42 -12.77 0.10 3.68
N ASN A 43 -12.89 1.42 3.53
CA ASN A 43 -12.55 2.37 4.59
C ASN A 43 -13.55 2.34 5.76
N GLN A 44 -14.81 1.95 5.54
CA GLN A 44 -15.77 1.67 6.62
C GLN A 44 -15.41 0.42 7.44
N ARG A 45 -14.88 -0.64 6.82
CA ARG A 45 -14.39 -1.82 7.56
C ARG A 45 -13.11 -1.50 8.32
N LEU A 46 -12.21 -0.75 7.68
CA LEU A 46 -10.93 -0.33 8.25
C LEU A 46 -11.12 0.49 9.54
N ILE A 47 -12.06 1.45 9.57
CA ILE A 47 -12.32 2.24 10.78
C ILE A 47 -12.93 1.39 11.92
N GLN A 48 -13.79 0.42 11.61
CA GLN A 48 -14.33 -0.52 12.61
C GLN A 48 -13.22 -1.38 13.23
N LEU A 49 -12.27 -1.86 12.43
CA LEU A 49 -11.11 -2.60 12.92
C LEU A 49 -10.22 -1.72 13.82
N VAL A 50 -9.95 -0.46 13.44
CA VAL A 50 -9.17 0.49 14.27
C VAL A 50 -9.87 0.81 15.59
N GLU A 51 -11.18 1.03 15.58
CA GLU A 51 -11.95 1.28 16.81
C GLU A 51 -12.03 0.07 17.74
N ALA A 52 -12.20 -1.13 17.18
CA ALA A 52 -12.16 -2.38 17.95
C ALA A 52 -10.78 -2.60 18.56
N ASP A 53 -9.71 -2.38 17.78
CA ASP A 53 -8.33 -2.51 18.24
C ASP A 53 -7.99 -1.55 19.39
N ARG A 54 -8.45 -0.30 19.26
CA ARG A 54 -8.34 0.72 20.29
C ARG A 54 -9.08 0.33 21.57
N ALA A 55 -10.29 -0.19 21.46
CA ALA A 55 -11.08 -0.62 22.61
C ALA A 55 -10.45 -1.84 23.32
N LEU A 56 -9.96 -2.82 22.56
CA LEU A 56 -9.28 -4.01 23.10
C LEU A 56 -8.01 -3.65 23.87
N LEU A 57 -7.19 -2.73 23.34
CA LEU A 57 -5.98 -2.27 24.02
C LEU A 57 -6.30 -1.45 25.29
N LEU A 58 -7.26 -0.53 25.23
CA LEU A 58 -7.64 0.28 26.39
C LEU A 58 -8.24 -0.58 27.50
N ALA A 59 -9.15 -1.51 27.16
CA ALA A 59 -9.68 -2.49 28.11
C ALA A 59 -8.56 -3.32 28.74
N GLY A 60 -7.62 -3.85 27.94
CA GLY A 60 -6.47 -4.61 28.44
C GLY A 60 -5.59 -3.82 29.40
N ASN A 61 -5.31 -2.54 29.11
CA ASN A 61 -4.56 -1.68 30.03
C ASN A 61 -5.35 -1.36 31.32
N THR A 62 -6.65 -1.07 31.21
CA THR A 62 -7.51 -0.78 32.36
C THR A 62 -7.58 -1.99 33.29
N ILE A 63 -7.84 -3.18 32.75
CA ILE A 63 -7.87 -4.45 33.50
C ILE A 63 -6.54 -4.72 34.20
N ARG A 64 -5.40 -4.56 33.49
CA ARG A 64 -4.07 -4.75 34.06
C ARG A 64 -3.76 -3.79 35.20
N SER A 65 -4.21 -2.54 35.08
CA SER A 65 -4.02 -1.50 36.10
C SER A 65 -4.93 -1.76 37.31
N ASN A 66 -6.19 -2.12 37.07
CA ASN A 66 -7.19 -2.49 38.06
C ASN A 66 -6.80 -3.74 38.86
N ARG A 67 -6.23 -4.75 38.20
CA ARG A 67 -5.67 -5.96 38.84
C ARG A 67 -4.62 -5.61 39.91
N GLY A 68 -3.70 -4.70 39.57
CA GLY A 68 -2.70 -4.20 40.51
C GLY A 68 -3.31 -3.35 41.64
N ALA A 69 -4.29 -2.51 41.32
CA ALA A 69 -5.01 -1.69 42.30
C ALA A 69 -5.76 -2.55 43.33
N ALA A 70 -6.46 -3.60 42.90
CA ALA A 70 -7.15 -4.54 43.79
C ALA A 70 -6.19 -5.25 44.76
N GLN A 71 -5.03 -5.74 44.29
CA GLN A 71 -4.02 -6.32 45.19
C GLN A 71 -3.48 -5.29 46.20
N THR A 72 -3.16 -4.08 45.75
CA THR A 72 -2.68 -3.03 46.66
C THR A 72 -3.75 -2.64 47.69
N ALA A 73 -5.03 -2.56 47.30
CA ALA A 73 -6.15 -2.35 48.22
C ALA A 73 -6.22 -3.43 49.30
N ILE A 74 -6.20 -4.71 48.92
CA ILE A 74 -6.21 -5.86 49.85
C ILE A 74 -5.09 -5.72 50.90
N GLN A 75 -3.88 -5.31 50.50
CA GLN A 75 -2.74 -5.12 51.40
C GLN A 75 -2.81 -3.84 52.24
N ALA A 76 -3.30 -2.73 51.69
CA ALA A 76 -3.12 -1.39 52.27
C ALA A 76 -4.37 -0.86 53.00
N GLU A 77 -5.56 -1.07 52.45
CA GLU A 77 -6.81 -0.46 52.92
C GLU A 77 -7.40 -1.18 54.13
N ASN A 78 -8.14 -0.45 54.97
CA ASN A 78 -8.87 -1.06 56.09
C ASN A 78 -10.09 -1.85 55.58
N ASP A 79 -10.87 -1.28 54.65
CA ASP A 79 -11.96 -1.99 53.94
C ASP A 79 -11.73 -1.96 52.40
N PRO A 80 -11.04 -2.96 51.84
CA PRO A 80 -10.79 -3.03 50.41
C PRO A 80 -12.01 -3.47 49.56
N ASN A 81 -13.14 -3.86 50.17
CA ASN A 81 -14.30 -4.36 49.40
C ASN A 81 -14.88 -3.30 48.46
N ALA A 82 -14.90 -2.04 48.89
CA ALA A 82 -15.37 -0.93 48.06
C ALA A 82 -14.51 -0.77 46.79
N THR A 83 -13.18 -0.84 46.96
CA THR A 83 -12.21 -0.71 45.87
C THR A 83 -12.26 -1.90 44.91
N VAL A 84 -12.34 -3.14 45.43
CA VAL A 84 -12.51 -4.36 44.60
C VAL A 84 -13.82 -4.32 43.80
N LYS A 85 -14.94 -3.93 44.42
CA LYS A 85 -16.22 -3.78 43.70
C LYS A 85 -16.15 -2.74 42.57
N LYS A 86 -15.48 -1.60 42.81
CA LYS A 86 -15.30 -0.55 41.81
C LYS A 86 -14.43 -1.03 40.63
N VAL A 87 -13.34 -1.72 40.93
CA VAL A 87 -12.46 -2.38 39.95
C VAL A 87 -13.26 -3.35 39.08
N GLU A 88 -14.06 -4.22 39.68
CA GLU A 88 -14.81 -5.25 38.94
C GLU A 88 -16.02 -4.73 38.17
N GLN A 89 -16.55 -3.56 38.54
CA GLN A 89 -17.52 -2.88 37.70
C GLN A 89 -16.82 -2.30 36.46
N ALA A 90 -15.73 -1.55 36.64
CA ALA A 90 -14.96 -0.98 35.54
C ALA A 90 -14.42 -2.03 34.58
N ASN A 91 -13.94 -3.18 35.08
CA ASN A 91 -13.49 -4.29 34.25
C ASN A 91 -14.61 -4.81 33.33
N ARG A 92 -15.83 -5.01 33.86
CA ARG A 92 -16.98 -5.49 33.07
C ARG A 92 -17.45 -4.48 32.03
N ASP A 93 -17.48 -3.19 32.39
CA ASP A 93 -17.91 -2.13 31.47
C ASP A 93 -16.95 -2.00 30.26
N GLU A 94 -15.63 -2.08 30.50
CA GLU A 94 -14.60 -2.08 29.45
C GLU A 94 -14.66 -3.35 28.58
N LEU A 95 -14.84 -4.54 29.19
CA LEU A 95 -14.97 -5.81 28.46
C LEU A 95 -16.18 -5.82 27.54
N ALA A 96 -17.34 -5.41 28.04
CA ALA A 96 -18.56 -5.29 27.24
C ALA A 96 -18.37 -4.31 26.07
N GLY A 97 -17.72 -3.17 26.31
CA GLY A 97 -17.40 -2.17 25.28
C GLY A 97 -16.43 -2.67 24.20
N ALA A 98 -15.45 -3.48 24.56
CA ALA A 98 -14.48 -4.08 23.65
C ALA A 98 -15.08 -5.26 22.85
N ILE A 99 -15.81 -6.17 23.50
CA ILE A 99 -16.54 -7.28 22.87
C ILE A 99 -17.53 -6.76 21.83
N THR A 100 -18.28 -5.70 22.16
CA THR A 100 -19.27 -5.11 21.24
C THR A 100 -18.63 -4.59 19.96
N ARG A 101 -17.50 -3.87 20.05
CA ARG A 101 -16.77 -3.36 18.88
C ARG A 101 -16.13 -4.48 18.08
N LEU A 102 -15.49 -5.44 18.74
CA LEU A 102 -14.89 -6.62 18.09
C LEU A 102 -15.93 -7.39 17.26
N ARG A 103 -17.13 -7.65 17.82
CA ARG A 103 -18.22 -8.32 17.11
C ARG A 103 -18.79 -7.52 15.92
N ALA A 104 -18.65 -6.20 15.94
CA ALA A 104 -19.09 -5.31 14.86
C ALA A 104 -18.11 -5.24 13.66
N THR A 105 -16.87 -5.72 13.81
CA THR A 105 -15.89 -5.80 12.71
C THR A 105 -16.28 -6.83 11.64
N ASP A 106 -15.55 -6.87 10.53
CA ASP A 106 -15.64 -7.93 9.52
C ASP A 106 -14.62 -9.07 9.71
N LEU A 107 -13.73 -8.96 10.71
CA LEU A 107 -12.65 -9.93 11.01
C LEU A 107 -13.19 -11.38 11.07
N PRO A 108 -12.56 -12.37 10.40
CA PRO A 108 -13.09 -13.74 10.30
C PRO A 108 -13.35 -14.41 11.65
N ASP A 109 -12.37 -14.39 12.56
CA ASP A 109 -12.44 -15.09 13.85
C ASP A 109 -13.11 -14.26 14.97
N ARG A 110 -13.76 -13.12 14.66
CA ARG A 110 -14.26 -12.17 15.66
C ARG A 110 -15.20 -12.77 16.70
N ALA A 111 -16.03 -13.75 16.30
CA ALA A 111 -16.94 -14.44 17.21
C ALA A 111 -16.15 -15.27 18.23
N ALA A 112 -15.24 -16.14 17.77
CA ALA A 112 -14.40 -16.96 18.63
C ALA A 112 -13.50 -16.13 19.55
N LEU A 113 -12.97 -15.00 19.07
CA LEU A 113 -12.18 -14.07 19.88
C LEU A 113 -13.03 -13.38 20.96
N ALA A 114 -14.22 -12.87 20.60
CA ALA A 114 -15.15 -12.26 21.54
C ALA A 114 -15.66 -13.24 22.61
N ASP A 115 -15.96 -14.47 22.20
CA ASP A 115 -16.46 -15.51 23.10
C ASP A 115 -15.36 -16.03 24.03
N ALA A 116 -14.11 -16.08 23.59
CA ALA A 116 -12.97 -16.37 24.45
C ALA A 116 -12.77 -15.31 25.54
N ILE A 117 -12.96 -14.02 25.22
CA ILE A 117 -12.91 -12.93 26.21
C ILE A 117 -14.05 -13.11 27.24
N ALA A 118 -15.29 -13.27 26.79
CA ALA A 118 -16.45 -13.47 27.66
C ALA A 118 -16.32 -14.73 28.55
N GLN A 119 -15.73 -15.81 28.03
CA GLN A 119 -15.50 -17.04 28.79
C GLN A 119 -14.47 -16.82 29.91
N ARG A 120 -13.38 -16.09 29.66
CA ARG A 120 -12.37 -15.77 30.70
C ARG A 120 -12.90 -14.79 31.74
N GLU A 121 -13.72 -13.83 31.33
CA GLU A 121 -14.48 -12.96 32.23
C GLU A 121 -15.37 -13.79 33.18
N GLN A 122 -16.19 -14.69 32.65
CA GLN A 122 -17.09 -15.54 33.45
C GLN A 122 -16.32 -16.45 34.42
N GLN A 123 -15.22 -17.07 33.97
CA GLN A 123 -14.36 -17.92 34.81
C GLN A 123 -13.71 -17.13 35.96
N THR A 124 -13.34 -15.87 35.70
CA THR A 124 -12.72 -14.99 36.71
C THR A 124 -13.76 -14.44 37.68
N ALA A 125 -14.96 -14.09 37.21
CA ALA A 125 -16.07 -13.67 38.04
C ALA A 125 -16.49 -14.75 39.06
N ALA A 126 -16.37 -16.04 38.70
CA ALA A 126 -16.60 -17.15 39.62
C ALA A 126 -15.60 -17.20 40.81
N ARG A 127 -14.46 -16.49 40.74
CA ARG A 127 -13.47 -16.34 41.81
C ARG A 127 -13.69 -15.11 42.70
N LEU A 128 -14.73 -14.31 42.43
CA LEU A 128 -15.02 -13.13 43.25
C LEU A 128 -15.36 -13.40 44.72
N PRO A 129 -16.06 -14.50 45.08
CA PRO A 129 -16.25 -14.84 46.49
C PRO A 129 -14.93 -15.00 47.25
N ASP A 130 -13.89 -15.55 46.61
CA ASP A 130 -12.58 -15.80 47.22
C ASP A 130 -11.89 -14.48 47.62
N ILE A 131 -11.86 -13.49 46.72
CA ILE A 131 -11.26 -12.16 47.01
C ILE A 131 -12.09 -11.34 48.01
N TYR A 132 -13.44 -11.42 47.98
CA TYR A 132 -14.28 -10.75 48.98
C TYR A 132 -14.13 -11.38 50.38
N ALA A 133 -13.99 -12.71 50.47
CA ALA A 133 -13.71 -13.39 51.73
C ALA A 133 -12.34 -12.97 52.32
N GLU A 134 -11.32 -12.79 51.47
CA GLU A 134 -10.01 -12.28 51.89
C GLU A 134 -10.07 -10.81 52.31
N ALA A 135 -10.77 -9.97 51.54
CA ALA A 135 -11.00 -8.55 51.83
C ALA A 135 -11.65 -8.30 53.19
N ALA A 136 -12.61 -9.16 53.59
CA ALA A 136 -13.34 -9.05 54.84
C ALA A 136 -12.50 -9.36 56.11
N LYS A 137 -11.33 -9.99 55.97
CA LYS A 137 -10.45 -10.28 57.12
C LYS A 137 -9.79 -8.99 57.65
N PRO A 138 -9.40 -8.92 58.93
CA PRO A 138 -8.52 -7.89 59.45
C PRO A 138 -7.21 -7.82 58.66
N LYS A 139 -6.68 -6.62 58.39
CA LYS A 139 -5.49 -6.38 57.56
C LYS A 139 -4.28 -7.28 57.88
N ALA A 140 -4.03 -7.55 59.17
CA ALA A 140 -2.93 -8.41 59.62
C ALA A 140 -3.12 -9.92 59.37
N GLN A 141 -4.33 -10.36 59.01
CA GLN A 141 -4.69 -11.76 58.75
C GLN A 141 -4.89 -12.07 57.25
N ARG A 142 -4.70 -11.08 56.37
CA ARG A 142 -4.87 -11.22 54.93
C ARG A 142 -3.65 -11.85 54.27
N SER A 143 -3.90 -12.73 53.30
CA SER A 143 -2.87 -13.41 52.52
C SER A 143 -3.01 -13.08 51.03
N LEU A 144 -1.96 -12.50 50.43
CA LEU A 144 -1.91 -12.33 48.97
C LEU A 144 -2.03 -13.68 48.23
N ALA A 145 -1.49 -14.75 48.79
CA ALA A 145 -1.52 -16.08 48.17
C ALA A 145 -2.96 -16.58 47.94
N ALA A 146 -3.90 -16.23 48.84
CA ALA A 146 -5.31 -16.57 48.70
C ALA A 146 -5.99 -15.80 47.55
N THR A 147 -5.48 -14.61 47.17
CA THR A 147 -6.00 -13.82 46.04
C THR A 147 -5.45 -14.24 44.67
N MET A 148 -4.41 -15.08 44.63
CA MET A 148 -3.73 -15.45 43.39
C MET A 148 -4.61 -16.15 42.34
N PRO A 149 -5.60 -17.01 42.68
CA PRO A 149 -6.49 -17.60 41.68
C PRO A 149 -7.28 -16.56 40.87
N TRP A 150 -7.80 -15.51 41.53
CA TRP A 150 -8.47 -14.39 40.85
C TRP A 150 -7.46 -13.54 40.07
N TYR A 151 -6.30 -13.21 40.66
CA TYR A 151 -5.25 -12.42 40.01
C TYR A 151 -4.73 -13.07 38.70
N ASN A 152 -4.61 -14.40 38.70
CA ASN A 152 -4.21 -15.17 37.53
C ASN A 152 -5.34 -15.22 36.49
N GLY A 153 -6.60 -15.42 36.90
CA GLY A 153 -7.75 -15.37 35.98
C GLY A 153 -7.89 -14.03 35.27
N VAL A 154 -7.68 -12.90 35.97
CA VAL A 154 -7.61 -11.58 35.34
C VAL A 154 -6.42 -11.46 34.37
N GLY A 155 -5.31 -12.17 34.62
CA GLY A 155 -4.21 -12.31 33.65
C GLY A 155 -4.57 -13.13 32.40
N ASP A 156 -5.41 -14.16 32.53
CA ASP A 156 -5.94 -14.92 31.40
C ASP A 156 -6.85 -14.04 30.52
N ILE A 157 -7.63 -13.12 31.14
CA ILE A 157 -8.41 -12.09 30.42
C ILE A 157 -7.47 -11.17 29.62
N GLU A 158 -6.40 -10.65 30.22
CA GLU A 158 -5.40 -9.84 29.51
C GLU A 158 -4.82 -10.60 28.30
N THR A 159 -4.55 -11.90 28.44
CA THR A 159 -4.00 -12.75 27.38
C THR A 159 -4.94 -12.88 26.17
N VAL A 160 -6.25 -13.11 26.40
CA VAL A 160 -7.23 -13.20 25.30
C VAL A 160 -7.55 -11.84 24.68
N LEU A 161 -7.49 -10.75 25.46
CA LEU A 161 -7.60 -9.38 24.95
C LEU A 161 -6.43 -9.02 24.04
N VAL A 162 -5.19 -9.29 24.46
CA VAL A 162 -4.00 -9.06 23.63
C VAL A 162 -4.08 -9.87 22.34
N LYS A 163 -4.47 -11.15 22.41
CA LYS A 163 -4.67 -11.99 21.21
C LYS A 163 -5.70 -11.39 20.23
N ALA A 164 -6.83 -10.89 20.74
CA ALA A 164 -7.84 -10.25 19.90
C ALA A 164 -7.34 -8.93 19.31
N SER A 165 -6.64 -8.11 20.10
CA SER A 165 -5.97 -6.87 19.68
C SER A 165 -4.93 -7.15 18.57
N ASP A 166 -4.11 -8.18 18.71
CA ASP A 166 -3.10 -8.50 17.71
C ASP A 166 -3.73 -8.98 16.40
N ALA A 167 -4.86 -9.69 16.46
CA ALA A 167 -5.64 -10.06 15.28
C ALA A 167 -6.25 -8.83 14.58
N THR A 168 -6.83 -7.88 15.32
CA THR A 168 -7.33 -6.61 14.74
C THR A 168 -6.20 -5.75 14.17
N SER A 169 -5.07 -5.61 14.89
CA SER A 169 -3.88 -4.92 14.36
C SER A 169 -3.32 -5.54 13.09
N ASN A 170 -3.30 -6.87 12.99
CA ASN A 170 -2.84 -7.57 11.79
C ASN A 170 -3.75 -7.31 10.58
N ALA A 171 -5.06 -7.37 10.77
CA ALA A 171 -6.01 -7.03 9.70
C ALA A 171 -5.83 -5.58 9.21
N VAL A 172 -5.62 -4.63 10.13
CA VAL A 172 -5.36 -3.22 9.76
C VAL A 172 -4.01 -3.05 9.06
N ARG A 173 -2.94 -3.70 9.54
CA ARG A 173 -1.61 -3.68 8.90
C ARG A 173 -1.65 -4.13 7.44
N LEU A 174 -2.33 -5.25 7.18
CA LEU A 174 -2.42 -5.84 5.83
C LEU A 174 -3.29 -5.01 4.87
N ALA A 175 -4.18 -4.16 5.40
CA ALA A 175 -5.10 -3.38 4.58
C ALA A 175 -4.58 -1.98 4.18
N ASN A 176 -3.62 -1.40 4.91
CA ASN A 176 -3.13 -0.04 4.61
C ASN A 176 -1.70 0.21 5.17
N PRO A 177 -0.69 0.50 4.32
CA PRO A 177 0.69 0.75 4.76
C PRO A 177 0.87 1.92 5.74
N VAL A 178 0.11 3.02 5.57
CA VAL A 178 0.19 4.19 6.48
C VAL A 178 -0.33 3.82 7.87
N LEU A 179 -1.35 2.97 7.95
CA LEU A 179 -1.84 2.45 9.23
C LEU A 179 -0.90 1.39 9.82
N ALA A 180 -0.12 0.69 9.00
CA ALA A 180 0.89 -0.26 9.49
C ALA A 180 2.01 0.44 10.26
N ASP A 181 2.47 1.59 9.79
CA ASP A 181 3.44 2.44 10.48
C ASP A 181 2.92 2.95 11.83
N LEU A 182 1.66 3.39 11.88
CA LEU A 182 1.01 3.82 13.13
C LEU A 182 0.78 2.65 14.10
N GLN A 183 0.50 1.44 13.60
CA GLN A 183 0.50 0.19 14.40
C GLN A 183 1.90 -0.16 14.95
N GLY A 184 2.97 0.33 14.32
CA GLY A 184 4.34 0.29 14.84
C GLY A 184 4.42 0.94 16.23
N PHE A 185 3.86 2.15 16.39
CA PHE A 185 3.85 2.85 17.68
C PHE A 185 3.07 2.08 18.75
N LYS A 186 1.91 1.49 18.39
CA LYS A 186 1.11 0.66 19.29
C LYS A 186 1.94 -0.51 19.83
N SER A 187 2.55 -1.28 18.93
CA SER A 187 3.32 -2.49 19.32
C SER A 187 4.56 -2.15 20.16
N ALA A 188 5.30 -1.11 19.78
CA ALA A 188 6.49 -0.66 20.49
C ALA A 188 6.14 -0.08 21.88
N GLY A 189 5.10 0.76 21.98
CA GLY A 189 4.62 1.31 23.25
C GLY A 189 4.02 0.25 24.18
N TRP A 190 3.33 -0.76 23.63
CA TRP A 190 2.88 -1.91 24.43
C TRP A 190 4.05 -2.74 24.97
N ARG A 191 5.12 -2.91 24.18
CA ARG A 191 6.39 -3.53 24.66
C ARG A 191 6.98 -2.74 25.84
N VAL A 192 7.09 -1.41 25.74
CA VAL A 192 7.54 -0.55 26.85
C VAL A 192 6.63 -0.70 28.08
N ARG A 193 5.31 -0.61 27.90
CA ARG A 193 4.30 -0.73 28.96
C ARG A 193 4.36 -2.07 29.70
N SER A 194 4.52 -3.16 28.94
CA SER A 194 4.54 -4.53 29.47
C SER A 194 5.85 -4.79 30.22
N SER A 195 6.99 -4.52 29.56
CA SER A 195 8.32 -4.79 30.12
C SER A 195 8.66 -3.93 31.35
N TYR A 196 8.27 -2.64 31.36
CA TYR A 196 8.37 -1.81 32.56
C TYR A 196 7.48 -2.35 33.70
N GLY A 197 6.26 -2.80 33.37
CA GLY A 197 5.38 -3.46 34.34
C GLY A 197 6.00 -4.71 34.94
N SER A 198 6.66 -5.55 34.13
CA SER A 198 7.37 -6.74 34.59
C SER A 198 8.57 -6.40 35.48
N GLN A 199 9.36 -5.36 35.15
CA GLN A 199 10.40 -4.82 36.06
C GLN A 199 9.80 -4.47 37.43
N CYS A 200 8.66 -3.77 37.44
CA CYS A 200 7.98 -3.39 38.67
C CYS A 200 7.47 -4.59 39.50
N SER A 201 7.08 -5.68 38.83
CA SER A 201 6.69 -6.94 39.48
C SER A 201 7.88 -7.71 40.06
N ILE A 202 9.00 -7.80 39.33
CA ILE A 202 10.24 -8.45 39.79
C ILE A 202 10.79 -7.76 41.05
N LEU A 203 10.77 -6.43 41.07
CA LEU A 203 11.36 -5.64 42.15
C LEU A 203 10.46 -5.46 43.39
N ARG A 204 9.12 -5.55 43.26
CA ARG A 204 8.17 -5.37 44.38
C ARG A 204 8.52 -6.18 45.65
N PRO A 205 8.80 -7.51 45.60
CA PRO A 205 9.15 -8.27 46.81
C PRO A 205 10.51 -7.89 47.42
N LEU A 206 11.46 -7.42 46.60
CA LEU A 206 12.80 -7.04 47.04
C LEU A 206 12.77 -5.68 47.74
N ILE A 207 12.13 -4.69 47.12
CA ILE A 207 11.91 -3.35 47.71
C ILE A 207 11.14 -3.44 49.03
N ALA A 208 10.13 -4.31 49.11
CA ALA A 208 9.36 -4.54 50.34
C ALA A 208 10.13 -5.27 51.45
N SER A 209 11.25 -5.93 51.15
CA SER A 209 12.01 -6.75 52.12
C SER A 209 13.46 -6.33 52.35
N GLY A 210 13.99 -5.37 51.58
CA GLY A 210 15.39 -4.94 51.61
C GLY A 210 16.38 -5.90 50.95
N LYS A 211 15.97 -7.14 50.67
CA LYS A 211 16.88 -8.21 50.26
C LYS A 211 17.57 -7.93 48.91
N PRO A 212 18.86 -8.28 48.76
CA PRO A 212 19.57 -8.17 47.49
C PRO A 212 18.98 -9.11 46.43
N MET A 213 19.11 -8.74 45.16
CA MET A 213 18.73 -9.58 44.02
C MET A 213 19.64 -10.79 43.87
N ASP A 214 19.06 -11.96 43.62
CA ASP A 214 19.80 -13.12 43.13
C ASP A 214 20.19 -12.99 41.62
N ALA A 215 21.07 -13.87 41.14
CA ALA A 215 21.57 -13.82 39.77
C ALA A 215 20.50 -14.07 38.69
N GLY A 216 19.43 -14.80 39.01
CA GLY A 216 18.29 -15.01 38.11
C GLY A 216 17.43 -13.76 38.01
N GLN A 217 17.15 -13.11 39.14
CA GLN A 217 16.44 -11.84 39.21
C GLN A 217 17.19 -10.71 38.49
N GLN A 218 18.51 -10.65 38.64
CA GLN A 218 19.36 -9.70 37.89
C GLN A 218 19.25 -9.90 36.38
N ARG A 219 19.31 -11.16 35.91
CA ARG A 219 19.16 -11.49 34.48
C ARG A 219 17.76 -11.12 33.95
N ALA A 220 16.70 -11.54 34.64
CA ALA A 220 15.33 -11.24 34.27
C ALA A 220 15.05 -9.72 34.24
N LEU A 221 15.61 -8.96 35.19
CA LEU A 221 15.54 -7.50 35.19
C LEU A 221 16.27 -6.89 33.98
N GLY A 222 17.45 -7.42 33.62
CA GLY A 222 18.20 -7.02 32.44
C GLY A 222 17.44 -7.27 31.14
N GLU A 223 16.84 -8.45 30.98
CA GLU A 223 16.03 -8.84 29.81
C GLU A 223 14.81 -7.91 29.61
N VAL A 224 14.02 -7.65 30.67
CA VAL A 224 12.87 -6.74 30.55
C VAL A 224 13.31 -5.29 30.31
N ARG A 225 14.44 -4.85 30.87
CA ARG A 225 15.00 -3.51 30.59
C ARG A 225 15.50 -3.38 29.15
N GLY A 226 16.18 -4.39 28.61
CA GLY A 226 16.57 -4.43 27.20
C GLY A 226 15.36 -4.36 26.28
N SER A 227 14.32 -5.15 26.55
CA SER A 227 13.05 -5.14 25.82
C SER A 227 12.33 -3.79 25.87
N ALA A 228 12.29 -3.14 27.04
CA ALA A 228 11.74 -1.79 27.19
C ALA A 228 12.56 -0.75 26.43
N GLY A 229 13.89 -0.79 26.54
CA GLY A 229 14.81 0.11 25.82
C GLY A 229 14.69 -0.01 24.30
N ALA A 230 14.60 -1.23 23.77
CA ALA A 230 14.34 -1.47 22.36
C ALA A 230 12.99 -0.89 21.91
N GLY A 231 11.93 -1.03 22.72
CA GLY A 231 10.63 -0.39 22.45
C GLY A 231 10.71 1.15 22.42
N VAL A 232 11.45 1.77 23.35
CA VAL A 232 11.68 3.22 23.38
C VAL A 232 12.48 3.69 22.15
N SER A 233 13.52 2.97 21.77
CA SER A 233 14.32 3.28 20.56
C SER A 233 13.47 3.17 19.29
N GLN A 234 12.66 2.12 19.16
CA GLN A 234 11.73 1.95 18.03
C GLN A 234 10.71 3.10 17.97
N LEU A 235 10.15 3.53 19.10
CA LEU A 235 9.24 4.69 19.16
C LEU A 235 9.93 6.00 18.72
N LYS A 236 11.19 6.22 19.10
CA LYS A 236 11.96 7.40 18.66
C LYS A 236 12.22 7.38 17.14
N GLN A 237 12.57 6.22 16.59
CA GLN A 237 12.76 6.03 15.15
C GLN A 237 11.46 6.27 14.36
N LEU A 238 10.35 5.70 14.83
CA LEU A 238 9.03 5.90 14.24
C LEU A 238 8.62 7.39 14.32
N ALA A 239 8.79 8.04 15.47
CA ALA A 239 8.49 9.46 15.66
C ALA A 239 9.33 10.42 14.80
N ALA A 240 10.47 9.97 14.26
CA ALA A 240 11.30 10.75 13.35
C ALA A 240 10.87 10.63 11.87
N ARG A 241 9.92 9.75 11.54
CA ARG A 241 9.44 9.57 10.16
C ARG A 241 8.57 10.74 9.70
N PRO A 242 8.62 11.12 8.40
CA PRO A 242 7.71 12.10 7.84
C PRO A 242 6.25 11.60 7.90
N GLY A 243 5.29 12.50 8.09
CA GLY A 243 3.86 12.18 8.14
C GLY A 243 3.30 11.85 9.54
N VAL A 244 4.15 11.68 10.56
CA VAL A 244 3.73 11.49 11.95
C VAL A 244 3.19 12.81 12.53
N SER A 245 2.10 12.76 13.31
CA SER A 245 1.51 13.97 13.90
C SER A 245 2.43 14.58 14.96
N SER A 246 2.47 15.91 15.03
CA SER A 246 3.26 16.64 16.03
C SER A 246 2.84 16.31 17.48
N GLU A 247 1.57 15.98 17.70
CA GLU A 247 1.05 15.55 18.99
C GLU A 247 1.54 14.14 19.37
N LEU A 248 1.60 13.20 18.42
CA LEU A 248 2.17 11.87 18.65
C LEU A 248 3.67 11.96 18.97
N VAL A 249 4.44 12.75 18.20
CA VAL A 249 5.86 13.03 18.49
C VAL A 249 6.03 13.62 19.89
N ARG A 250 5.21 14.62 20.26
CA ARG A 250 5.23 15.25 21.59
C ARG A 250 4.94 14.23 22.70
N LYS A 251 3.93 13.37 22.55
CA LYS A 251 3.59 12.34 23.55
C LYS A 251 4.65 11.25 23.66
N VAL A 252 5.30 10.84 22.57
CA VAL A 252 6.46 9.94 22.61
C VAL A 252 7.63 10.58 23.37
N GLY A 253 7.87 11.88 23.18
CA GLY A 253 8.87 12.63 23.95
C GLY A 253 8.58 12.66 25.45
N VAL A 254 7.34 13.00 25.84
CA VAL A 254 6.89 12.98 27.25
C VAL A 254 7.01 11.59 27.86
N MET A 255 6.56 10.56 27.14
CA MET A 255 6.71 9.16 27.56
C MET A 255 8.16 8.79 27.84
N ASN A 256 9.09 9.14 26.94
CA ASN A 256 10.50 8.84 27.16
C ASN A 256 11.00 9.49 28.46
N ALA A 257 10.74 10.77 28.66
CA ALA A 257 11.20 11.51 29.83
C ALA A 257 10.63 10.93 31.15
N ASP A 258 9.35 10.56 31.17
CA ASP A 258 8.69 9.96 32.34
C ASP A 258 9.25 8.57 32.65
N VAL A 259 9.45 7.72 31.63
CA VAL A 259 10.04 6.38 31.78
C VAL A 259 11.48 6.48 32.28
N GLU A 260 12.29 7.34 31.69
CA GLU A 260 13.70 7.56 32.04
C GLU A 260 13.84 8.07 33.49
N THR A 261 13.02 9.07 33.86
CA THR A 261 12.94 9.60 35.24
C THR A 261 12.53 8.53 36.24
N ALA A 262 11.56 7.67 35.90
CA ALA A 262 11.07 6.63 36.79
C ALA A 262 12.05 5.45 36.91
N VAL A 263 12.76 5.07 35.84
CA VAL A 263 13.85 4.08 35.88
C VAL A 263 14.99 4.56 36.77
N GLY A 264 15.45 5.82 36.63
CA GLY A 264 16.50 6.37 37.47
C GLY A 264 16.17 6.32 38.97
N LYS A 265 14.93 6.69 39.34
CA LYS A 265 14.43 6.55 40.73
C LYS A 265 14.38 5.10 41.21
N ILE A 266 14.08 4.15 40.32
CA ILE A 266 14.12 2.72 40.67
C ILE A 266 15.57 2.26 40.87
N ASP A 267 16.53 2.75 40.11
CA ASP A 267 17.95 2.42 40.28
C ASP A 267 18.53 2.95 41.60
N GLU A 268 18.14 4.15 42.02
CA GLU A 268 18.45 4.68 43.36
C GLU A 268 17.90 3.80 44.49
N LEU A 269 16.76 3.12 44.28
CA LEU A 269 16.17 2.21 45.25
C LEU A 269 16.82 0.83 45.22
N ILE A 270 17.20 0.33 44.04
CA ILE A 270 17.98 -0.91 43.89
C ILE A 270 19.33 -0.78 44.61
N GLY A 271 19.99 0.38 44.50
CA GLY A 271 21.25 0.67 45.20
C GLY A 271 21.17 0.66 46.74
N LYS A 272 19.96 0.60 47.32
CA LYS A 272 19.72 0.51 48.77
C LYS A 272 19.42 -0.93 49.25
N LEU A 273 19.31 -1.89 48.35
CA LEU A 273 19.10 -3.31 48.69
C LEU A 273 20.39 -3.92 49.24
N GLY A 274 20.29 -4.73 50.29
CA GLY A 274 21.47 -5.32 50.91
C GLY A 274 21.18 -6.29 52.08
N PRO A 275 22.18 -7.06 52.53
CA PRO A 275 22.00 -7.97 53.65
C PRO A 275 21.64 -7.21 54.93
N GLY A 276 20.50 -7.55 55.53
CA GLY A 276 20.03 -6.94 56.79
C GLY A 276 19.40 -5.55 56.66
N THR A 277 19.18 -5.03 55.45
CA THR A 277 18.38 -3.80 55.27
C THR A 277 16.89 -4.08 55.47
N GLY A 278 16.16 -3.10 55.98
CA GLY A 278 14.70 -3.16 56.10
C GLY A 278 13.97 -2.82 54.79
N PRO A 279 12.63 -2.71 54.81
CA PRO A 279 11.84 -2.26 53.66
C PRO A 279 12.36 -0.92 53.13
N VAL A 280 12.65 -0.84 51.82
CA VAL A 280 13.26 0.34 51.19
C VAL A 280 12.22 1.39 50.80
N LEU A 281 10.99 0.98 50.50
CA LEU A 281 9.86 1.85 50.15
C LEU A 281 8.52 1.18 50.50
N GLY A 282 7.50 1.96 50.86
CA GLY A 282 6.15 1.44 51.11
C GLY A 282 5.47 0.91 49.84
N ALA A 283 4.58 -0.07 49.99
CA ALA A 283 3.89 -0.70 48.85
C ALA A 283 3.01 0.28 48.04
N GLU A 284 2.42 1.28 48.70
CA GLU A 284 1.64 2.34 48.06
C GLU A 284 2.54 3.29 47.24
N GLU A 285 3.65 3.74 47.82
CA GLU A 285 4.64 4.60 47.17
C GLU A 285 5.32 3.89 46.00
N TRP A 286 5.64 2.60 46.14
CA TRP A 286 6.13 1.75 45.05
C TRP A 286 5.10 1.63 43.92
N THR A 287 3.82 1.41 44.26
CA THR A 287 2.73 1.39 43.27
C THR A 287 2.62 2.73 42.54
N LYS A 288 2.75 3.86 43.26
CA LYS A 288 2.72 5.21 42.68
C LYS A 288 3.90 5.48 41.75
N LEU A 289 5.12 5.08 42.12
CA LEU A 289 6.32 5.18 41.29
C LEU A 289 6.18 4.34 40.01
N CYS A 290 5.73 3.09 40.14
CA CYS A 290 5.52 2.18 39.02
C CYS A 290 4.40 2.63 38.08
N ASN A 291 3.31 3.19 38.60
CA ASN A 291 2.20 3.66 37.78
C ASN A 291 2.46 5.01 37.10
N GLY A 292 3.41 5.81 37.59
CA GLY A 292 3.75 7.14 37.08
C GLY A 292 3.84 7.24 35.54
N PRO A 293 4.76 6.50 34.89
CA PRO A 293 4.94 6.60 33.44
C PRO A 293 3.83 5.92 32.62
N PHE A 294 2.93 5.11 33.22
CA PHE A 294 1.92 4.37 32.44
C PHE A 294 0.95 5.28 31.69
N ASN A 295 0.58 6.44 32.27
CA ASN A 295 -0.29 7.39 31.58
C ASN A 295 0.38 8.00 30.34
N ALA A 296 1.68 8.27 30.39
CA ALA A 296 2.42 8.80 29.24
C ALA A 296 2.63 7.73 28.14
N ILE A 297 2.96 6.48 28.53
CA ILE A 297 3.09 5.37 27.57
C ILE A 297 1.76 5.08 26.86
N ILE A 298 0.67 4.96 27.63
CA ILE A 298 -0.66 4.72 27.06
C ILE A 298 -1.15 5.93 26.27
N GLY A 299 -0.82 7.16 26.69
CA GLY A 299 -1.15 8.37 25.93
C GLY A 299 -0.49 8.45 24.56
N ALA A 300 0.76 7.99 24.44
CA ALA A 300 1.46 7.89 23.15
C ALA A 300 0.83 6.80 22.26
N VAL A 301 0.55 5.62 22.81
CA VAL A 301 -0.11 4.52 22.09
C VAL A 301 -1.55 4.87 21.69
N SER A 302 -2.32 5.52 22.55
CA SER A 302 -3.68 5.94 22.22
C SER A 302 -3.67 6.99 21.11
N GLN A 303 -2.69 7.91 21.12
CA GLN A 303 -2.58 8.92 20.06
C GLN A 303 -2.28 8.30 18.70
N SER A 304 -1.45 7.25 18.60
CA SER A 304 -1.26 6.59 17.31
C SER A 304 -2.55 5.94 16.80
N LEU A 305 -3.38 5.39 17.69
CA LEU A 305 -4.70 4.85 17.35
C LEU A 305 -5.71 5.97 17.01
N ASP A 306 -5.65 7.12 17.67
CA ASP A 306 -6.46 8.31 17.37
C ASP A 306 -6.08 8.89 16.00
N ASP A 307 -4.78 8.96 15.68
CA ASP A 307 -4.25 9.37 14.37
C ASP A 307 -4.67 8.40 13.25
N MET A 308 -4.67 7.09 13.51
CA MET A 308 -5.19 6.08 12.58
C MET A 308 -6.68 6.26 12.29
N ALA A 309 -7.49 6.49 13.34
CA ALA A 309 -8.92 6.72 13.20
C ALA A 309 -9.18 8.02 12.41
N ALA A 310 -8.45 9.11 12.72
CA ALA A 310 -8.52 10.37 12.00
C ALA A 310 -8.11 10.23 10.52
N HIS A 311 -7.03 9.50 10.24
CA HIS A 311 -6.58 9.23 8.86
C HIS A 311 -7.64 8.45 8.08
N THR A 312 -8.19 7.38 8.66
CA THR A 312 -9.21 6.53 8.02
C THR A 312 -10.52 7.29 7.80
N GLN A 313 -10.96 8.08 8.79
CA GLN A 313 -12.13 8.95 8.65
C GLN A 313 -11.93 10.02 7.57
N ALA A 314 -10.72 10.57 7.43
CA ALA A 314 -10.40 11.52 6.37
C ALA A 314 -10.36 10.87 4.98
N GLN A 315 -9.91 9.62 4.85
CA GLN A 315 -10.06 8.84 3.61
C GLN A 315 -11.54 8.64 3.29
N LEU A 316 -12.30 8.07 4.22
CA LEU A 316 -13.74 7.80 4.07
C LEU A 316 -14.55 9.04 3.67
N ASN A 317 -14.25 10.21 4.26
CA ASN A 317 -14.90 11.47 3.89
C ASN A 317 -14.56 11.92 2.45
N ARG A 318 -13.33 11.69 1.98
CA ARG A 318 -12.95 11.97 0.58
C ARG A 318 -13.67 11.04 -0.38
N ASP A 319 -13.79 9.75 -0.04
CA ASP A 319 -14.41 8.76 -0.91
C ASP A 319 -15.93 8.95 -1.00
N TRP A 320 -16.59 9.32 0.10
CA TRP A 320 -17.99 9.80 0.06
C TRP A 320 -18.17 11.04 -0.80
N THR A 321 -17.25 12.00 -0.72
CA THR A 321 -17.30 13.23 -1.54
C THR A 321 -17.12 12.91 -3.03
N ARG A 322 -16.20 12.00 -3.37
CA ARG A 322 -15.98 11.48 -4.73
C ARG A 322 -17.21 10.74 -5.24
N LEU A 323 -17.77 9.82 -4.48
CA LEU A 323 -18.97 9.06 -4.83
C LEU A 323 -20.17 9.98 -5.07
N ALA A 324 -20.37 10.99 -4.22
CA ALA A 324 -21.42 11.99 -4.39
C ALA A 324 -21.21 12.84 -5.66
N ALA A 325 -19.98 13.27 -5.94
CA ALA A 325 -19.65 14.02 -7.15
C ALA A 325 -19.87 13.19 -8.43
N LEU A 326 -19.41 11.94 -8.45
CA LEU A 326 -19.60 11.00 -9.58
C LEU A 326 -21.08 10.68 -9.80
N SER A 327 -21.84 10.44 -8.72
CA SER A 327 -23.29 10.21 -8.79
C SER A 327 -24.03 11.45 -9.32
N GLY A 328 -23.62 12.65 -8.88
CA GLY A 328 -24.15 13.91 -9.38
C GLY A 328 -23.87 14.12 -10.87
N LEU A 329 -22.63 13.89 -11.31
CA LEU A 329 -22.23 13.94 -12.72
C LEU A 329 -23.01 12.92 -13.57
N PHE A 330 -23.21 11.70 -13.06
CA PHE A 330 -24.00 10.67 -13.74
C PHE A 330 -25.46 11.12 -13.93
N VAL A 331 -26.10 11.67 -12.89
CA VAL A 331 -27.47 12.18 -12.98
C VAL A 331 -27.57 13.39 -13.93
N ILE A 332 -26.58 14.29 -13.92
CA ILE A 332 -26.52 15.42 -14.86
C ILE A 332 -26.37 14.92 -16.30
N LEU A 333 -25.43 14.01 -16.57
CA LEU A 333 -25.22 13.44 -17.90
C LEU A 333 -26.48 12.70 -18.38
N LEU A 334 -27.09 11.88 -17.53
CA LEU A 334 -28.35 11.20 -17.84
C LEU A 334 -29.48 12.20 -18.16
N GLY A 335 -29.59 13.28 -17.39
CA GLY A 335 -30.53 14.38 -17.64
C GLY A 335 -30.31 15.07 -18.98
N VAL A 336 -29.05 15.38 -19.31
CA VAL A 336 -28.66 15.94 -20.62
C VAL A 336 -29.00 14.97 -21.75
N CYS A 337 -28.74 13.68 -21.60
CA CYS A 337 -29.10 12.66 -22.59
C CYS A 337 -30.62 12.56 -22.78
N VAL A 338 -31.41 12.52 -21.71
CA VAL A 338 -32.88 12.50 -21.79
C VAL A 338 -33.42 13.79 -22.45
N PHE A 339 -32.83 14.95 -22.14
CA PHE A 339 -33.20 16.21 -22.77
C PHE A 339 -32.85 16.24 -24.27
N ALA A 340 -31.64 15.82 -24.65
CA ALA A 340 -31.20 15.72 -26.04
C ALA A 340 -32.08 14.75 -26.84
N TRP A 341 -32.36 13.56 -26.29
CA TRP A 341 -33.28 12.57 -26.88
C TRP A 341 -34.66 13.17 -27.13
N ARG A 342 -35.23 13.86 -26.14
CA ARG A 342 -36.54 14.52 -26.23
C ARG A 342 -36.52 15.67 -27.24
N GLY A 343 -35.40 16.38 -27.37
CA GLY A 343 -35.14 17.41 -28.37
C GLY A 343 -35.15 16.85 -29.79
N ILE A 344 -34.29 15.86 -30.07
CA ILE A 344 -34.19 15.17 -31.37
C ILE A 344 -35.53 14.57 -31.78
N GLN A 345 -36.25 13.92 -30.85
CA GLN A 345 -37.58 13.35 -31.09
C GLN A 345 -38.62 14.41 -31.47
N ARG A 346 -38.59 15.60 -30.86
CA ARG A 346 -39.58 16.65 -31.09
C ARG A 346 -39.27 17.58 -32.26
N ARG A 347 -38.01 17.95 -32.48
CA ARG A 347 -37.59 18.93 -33.50
C ARG A 347 -37.17 18.30 -34.83
N ILE A 348 -36.69 17.06 -34.84
CA ILE A 348 -36.11 16.46 -36.05
C ILE A 348 -36.92 15.23 -36.46
N ALA A 349 -36.99 14.21 -35.60
CA ALA A 349 -37.47 12.89 -36.00
C ALA A 349 -38.98 12.85 -36.33
N LYS A 350 -39.84 13.52 -35.55
CA LYS A 350 -41.28 13.58 -35.83
C LYS A 350 -41.60 14.43 -37.07
N PRO A 351 -41.11 15.69 -37.19
CA PRO A 351 -41.34 16.51 -38.38
C PRO A 351 -40.88 15.87 -39.68
N LEU A 352 -39.69 15.24 -39.73
CA LEU A 352 -39.20 14.56 -40.94
C LEU A 352 -40.10 13.38 -41.35
N VAL A 353 -40.71 12.67 -40.40
CA VAL A 353 -41.66 11.59 -40.73
C VAL A 353 -42.96 12.15 -41.29
N SER A 354 -43.49 13.26 -40.77
CA SER A 354 -44.69 13.92 -41.33
C SER A 354 -44.44 14.57 -42.68
N LEU A 355 -43.28 15.20 -42.89
CA LEU A 355 -42.89 15.76 -44.19
C LEU A 355 -42.72 14.65 -45.23
N LYS A 356 -42.14 13.50 -44.85
CA LYS A 356 -42.07 12.34 -45.75
C LYS A 356 -43.47 11.84 -46.14
N SER A 357 -44.40 11.65 -45.19
CA SER A 357 -45.75 11.18 -45.53
C SER A 357 -46.53 12.16 -46.40
N ALA A 358 -46.30 13.47 -46.26
CA ALA A 358 -46.93 14.48 -47.11
C ALA A 358 -46.32 14.49 -48.53
N LEU A 359 -44.99 14.34 -48.65
CA LEU A 359 -44.31 14.18 -49.94
C LEU A 359 -44.72 12.88 -50.66
N ASP A 360 -44.83 11.77 -49.94
CA ASP A 360 -45.34 10.49 -50.47
C ASP A 360 -46.78 10.67 -51.03
N GLY A 361 -47.62 11.50 -50.40
CA GLY A 361 -48.97 11.85 -50.87
C GLY A 361 -48.99 12.74 -52.12
N MET A 362 -48.15 13.78 -52.16
CA MET A 362 -48.02 14.65 -53.33
C MET A 362 -47.48 13.90 -54.57
N GLN A 363 -46.58 12.93 -54.38
CA GLN A 363 -46.11 12.06 -55.47
C GLN A 363 -47.22 11.14 -56.00
N ALA A 364 -48.23 10.81 -55.19
CA ALA A 364 -49.43 10.10 -55.62
C ALA A 364 -50.50 11.02 -56.26
N GLY A 365 -50.22 12.32 -56.41
CA GLY A 365 -51.14 13.31 -56.98
C GLY A 365 -52.15 13.92 -56.00
N ASP A 366 -52.06 13.61 -54.71
CA ASP A 366 -52.91 14.24 -53.68
C ASP A 366 -52.27 15.53 -53.16
N PHE A 367 -52.72 16.67 -53.71
CA PHE A 367 -52.34 18.01 -53.26
C PHE A 367 -53.35 18.62 -52.28
N SER A 368 -54.36 17.85 -51.82
CA SER A 368 -55.47 18.36 -50.99
C SER A 368 -55.09 18.59 -49.52
N GLN A 369 -54.07 17.87 -49.03
CA GLN A 369 -53.54 18.06 -47.67
C GLN A 369 -52.43 19.11 -47.67
N ALA A 370 -52.55 20.11 -46.79
CA ALA A 370 -51.50 21.10 -46.56
C ALA A 370 -50.30 20.46 -45.82
N ILE A 371 -49.09 20.93 -46.13
CA ILE A 371 -47.88 20.50 -45.43
C ILE A 371 -47.93 21.00 -43.97
N PRO A 372 -47.77 20.13 -42.96
CA PRO A 372 -47.84 20.54 -41.55
C PRO A 372 -46.77 21.57 -41.19
N ALA A 373 -47.19 22.81 -40.92
CA ALA A 373 -46.29 23.92 -40.62
C ALA A 373 -45.36 23.62 -39.43
N HIS A 374 -44.05 23.72 -39.65
CA HIS A 374 -43.07 23.51 -38.59
C HIS A 374 -43.01 24.72 -37.63
N PRO A 375 -43.07 24.52 -36.30
CA PRO A 375 -43.10 25.63 -35.34
C PRO A 375 -41.74 26.29 -35.07
N TYR A 376 -40.66 25.86 -35.76
CA TYR A 376 -39.32 26.42 -35.62
C TYR A 376 -38.75 26.81 -37.00
N PRO A 377 -38.12 28.00 -37.14
CA PRO A 377 -37.53 28.48 -38.39
C PRO A 377 -36.11 27.91 -38.59
N ASP A 378 -35.98 26.58 -38.48
CA ASP A 378 -34.76 25.82 -38.75
C ASP A 378 -34.79 25.22 -40.16
N GLU A 379 -33.79 24.43 -40.55
CA GLU A 379 -33.69 23.82 -41.89
C GLU A 379 -34.88 22.89 -42.19
N VAL A 380 -35.45 22.26 -41.16
CA VAL A 380 -36.65 21.42 -41.26
C VAL A 380 -37.90 22.27 -41.50
N GLY A 381 -37.98 23.45 -40.87
CA GLY A 381 -39.02 24.44 -41.14
C GLY A 381 -38.89 25.10 -42.51
N ALA A 382 -37.68 25.41 -42.97
CA ALA A 382 -37.43 25.90 -44.32
C ALA A 382 -37.86 24.87 -45.38
N LEU A 383 -37.55 23.59 -45.17
CA LEU A 383 -38.00 22.48 -46.03
C LEU A 383 -39.54 22.34 -46.02
N SER A 384 -40.18 22.46 -44.85
CA SER A 384 -41.64 22.46 -44.72
C SER A 384 -42.29 23.59 -45.53
N SER A 385 -41.75 24.81 -45.44
CA SER A 385 -42.25 25.98 -46.17
C SER A 385 -42.02 25.85 -47.67
N ALA A 386 -40.85 25.37 -48.09
CA ALA A 386 -40.54 25.14 -49.51
C ALA A 386 -41.45 24.05 -50.13
N LEU A 387 -41.79 22.99 -49.39
CA LEU A 387 -42.74 21.98 -49.82
C LEU A 387 -44.17 22.53 -49.93
N GLU A 388 -44.61 23.40 -49.01
CA GLU A 388 -45.90 24.07 -49.11
C GLU A 388 -45.94 25.04 -50.31
N THR A 389 -44.90 25.85 -50.50
CA THR A 389 -44.78 26.71 -51.69
C THR A 389 -44.73 25.89 -52.99
N TYR A 390 -44.17 24.69 -52.98
CA TYR A 390 -44.23 23.78 -54.13
C TYR A 390 -45.63 23.20 -54.35
N ARG A 391 -46.37 22.87 -53.28
CA ARG A 391 -47.79 22.45 -53.34
C ARG A 391 -48.68 23.56 -53.90
N GLU A 392 -48.50 24.81 -53.42
CA GLU A 392 -49.20 25.99 -53.91
C GLU A 392 -48.85 26.29 -55.38
N ASN A 393 -47.58 26.22 -55.76
CA ASN A 393 -47.15 26.41 -57.15
C ASN A 393 -47.67 25.32 -58.09
N ALA A 394 -47.78 24.06 -57.64
CA ALA A 394 -48.38 22.98 -58.42
C ALA A 394 -49.86 23.27 -58.71
N LEU A 395 -50.62 23.73 -57.70
CA LEU A 395 -52.01 24.17 -57.85
C LEU A 395 -52.13 25.43 -58.74
N ALA A 396 -51.17 26.36 -58.66
CA ALA A 396 -51.15 27.57 -59.49
C ALA A 396 -50.78 27.28 -60.96
N LEU A 397 -49.96 26.25 -61.23
CA LEU A 397 -49.55 25.87 -62.59
C LEU A 397 -50.71 25.30 -63.42
N GLU A 398 -51.71 24.70 -62.76
CA GLU A 398 -52.97 24.28 -63.42
C GLU A 398 -53.85 25.47 -63.81
N ALA A 399 -53.77 26.60 -63.09
CA ALA A 399 -54.56 27.81 -63.34
C ALA A 399 -53.92 28.80 -64.34
N GLY A 400 -52.59 28.89 -64.39
CA GLY A 400 -51.88 29.98 -65.10
C GLY A 400 -51.64 29.80 -66.61
N ARG A 401 -52.09 28.71 -67.24
CA ARG A 401 -51.64 28.29 -68.59
C ARG A 401 -52.35 28.97 -69.78
N ARG A 402 -52.98 30.14 -69.59
CA ARG A 402 -53.81 30.83 -70.61
C ARG A 402 -53.55 32.34 -70.84
N GLU A 403 -52.55 32.95 -70.19
CA GLU A 403 -52.37 34.43 -70.21
C GLU A 403 -50.97 34.92 -70.66
N ARG A 404 -50.27 34.21 -71.55
CA ARG A 404 -48.92 34.62 -72.02
C ARG A 404 -48.72 34.72 -73.54
N GLU A 405 -49.76 35.17 -74.25
CA GLU A 405 -49.66 35.61 -75.65
C GLU A 405 -50.48 36.88 -75.88
N THR A 406 -49.93 38.07 -75.53
CA THR A 406 -50.14 39.40 -76.19
C THR A 406 -49.54 40.53 -75.33
N ALA A 407 -48.25 40.82 -75.48
CA ALA A 407 -47.62 42.07 -75.03
C ALA A 407 -46.21 42.25 -75.66
N MET A 408 -46.15 42.44 -76.97
CA MET A 408 -44.96 43.00 -77.64
C MET A 408 -45.41 44.14 -78.56
N GLN A 409 -44.51 45.13 -78.74
CA GLN A 409 -44.70 46.42 -79.43
C GLN A 409 -45.47 47.44 -78.54
N THR A 410 -45.07 48.71 -78.42
CA THR A 410 -44.33 49.57 -79.38
C THR A 410 -43.52 50.68 -78.69
N GLU A 411 -42.32 51.00 -79.22
CA GLU A 411 -41.68 52.32 -79.47
C GLU A 411 -40.16 52.06 -79.65
N ALA A 412 -39.49 52.20 -80.80
CA ALA A 412 -39.37 53.30 -81.78
C ALA A 412 -38.70 54.57 -81.20
N GLU A 413 -37.70 55.24 -81.77
CA GLU A 413 -36.71 54.97 -82.84
C GLU A 413 -35.80 56.22 -83.00
N GLN A 414 -34.63 56.06 -83.68
CA GLN A 414 -33.74 57.10 -84.27
C GLN A 414 -33.00 58.04 -83.27
N ALA A 415 -31.94 58.80 -83.59
CA ALA A 415 -31.12 59.01 -84.81
C ALA A 415 -29.59 59.09 -84.48
N ALA A 416 -28.70 59.44 -85.44
CA ALA A 416 -27.24 59.52 -85.22
C ALA A 416 -26.46 60.58 -86.06
N GLY A 417 -25.24 60.93 -85.61
CA GLY A 417 -24.16 61.57 -86.42
C GLY A 417 -23.97 63.10 -86.28
N VAL A 418 -22.79 63.73 -86.45
CA VAL A 418 -21.36 63.34 -86.59
C VAL A 418 -20.47 64.52 -86.15
N GLN A 419 -19.36 64.29 -85.44
CA GLN A 419 -18.19 65.20 -85.38
C GLN A 419 -16.96 64.41 -84.90
N SER A 420 -15.82 64.47 -85.61
CA SER A 420 -14.83 63.38 -85.65
C SER A 420 -13.36 63.82 -85.56
N LEU A 421 -12.99 64.58 -84.51
CA LEU A 421 -11.58 64.68 -84.09
C LEU A 421 -11.43 65.07 -82.60
N VAL A 422 -12.30 65.96 -82.10
CA VAL A 422 -12.49 66.15 -80.65
C VAL A 422 -13.07 64.86 -80.03
N ARG A 423 -13.86 64.11 -80.80
CA ARG A 423 -14.41 62.80 -80.40
C ARG A 423 -13.31 61.79 -80.09
N ASP A 424 -12.22 61.73 -80.85
CA ASP A 424 -11.26 60.63 -80.70
C ASP A 424 -10.44 60.81 -79.43
N VAL A 425 -9.96 62.03 -79.15
CA VAL A 425 -9.36 62.36 -77.84
C VAL A 425 -10.38 62.23 -76.71
N ALA A 426 -11.64 62.62 -76.90
CA ALA A 426 -12.68 62.44 -75.88
C ALA A 426 -13.05 60.97 -75.63
N VAL A 427 -13.01 60.10 -76.65
CA VAL A 427 -13.22 58.65 -76.55
C VAL A 427 -12.04 57.99 -75.88
N ILE A 428 -10.81 58.37 -76.22
CA ILE A 428 -9.59 57.88 -75.57
C ILE A 428 -9.52 58.33 -74.11
N VAL A 429 -9.89 59.58 -73.81
CA VAL A 429 -10.00 60.07 -72.42
C VAL A 429 -11.18 59.43 -71.68
N ALA A 430 -12.28 59.09 -72.35
CA ALA A 430 -13.38 58.33 -71.74
C ALA A 430 -13.00 56.87 -71.45
N ALA A 431 -12.27 56.23 -72.37
CA ALA A 431 -11.69 54.90 -72.20
C ALA A 431 -10.69 54.90 -71.04
N ALA A 432 -9.74 55.85 -71.01
CA ALA A 432 -8.79 56.02 -69.92
C ALA A 432 -9.48 56.31 -68.57
N ARG A 433 -10.60 57.05 -68.56
CA ARG A 433 -11.45 57.23 -67.37
C ARG A 433 -12.19 55.96 -66.94
N ALA A 434 -12.42 55.02 -67.85
CA ALA A 434 -12.94 53.68 -67.58
C ALA A 434 -11.83 52.65 -67.28
N GLY A 435 -10.55 53.05 -67.34
CA GLY A 435 -9.39 52.19 -67.09
C GLY A 435 -8.78 51.51 -68.32
N ASP A 436 -9.31 51.79 -69.52
CA ASP A 436 -8.77 51.29 -70.79
C ASP A 436 -7.80 52.31 -71.41
N PHE A 437 -6.51 51.99 -71.35
CA PHE A 437 -5.42 52.81 -71.89
C PHE A 437 -4.88 52.29 -73.23
N SER A 438 -5.55 51.31 -73.86
CA SER A 438 -5.16 50.76 -75.16
C SER A 438 -5.42 51.71 -76.34
N GLY A 439 -6.30 52.69 -76.15
CA GLY A 439 -6.68 53.66 -77.18
C GLY A 439 -5.54 54.58 -77.63
N HIS A 440 -5.43 54.77 -78.95
CA HIS A 440 -4.43 55.62 -79.61
C HIS A 440 -5.11 56.54 -80.63
N ALA A 441 -4.73 57.82 -80.67
CA ALA A 441 -5.21 58.80 -81.66
C ALA A 441 -4.20 58.97 -82.79
N GLU A 442 -4.67 58.87 -84.04
CA GLU A 442 -3.86 59.11 -85.23
C GLU A 442 -3.42 60.58 -85.33
N THR A 443 -2.14 60.82 -85.62
CA THR A 443 -1.54 62.17 -85.71
C THR A 443 -1.65 62.80 -87.12
N GLY A 444 -2.51 62.27 -87.97
CA GLY A 444 -2.42 62.38 -89.44
C GLY A 444 -2.51 63.78 -90.07
N THR A 445 -3.14 64.76 -89.40
CA THR A 445 -3.34 66.12 -89.94
C THR A 445 -3.32 67.23 -88.88
N VAL A 446 -2.76 66.98 -87.69
CA VAL A 446 -2.77 67.94 -86.57
C VAL A 446 -1.45 68.70 -86.49
N GLU A 447 -1.51 70.03 -86.59
CA GLU A 447 -0.38 70.96 -86.43
C GLU A 447 -0.55 71.86 -85.19
N GLY A 448 0.57 72.31 -84.62
CA GLY A 448 0.58 73.19 -83.44
C GLY A 448 0.27 72.48 -82.11
N PRO A 449 -0.14 73.22 -81.05
CA PRO A 449 -0.24 72.70 -79.68
C PRO A 449 -1.16 71.50 -79.47
N LEU A 450 -2.14 71.26 -80.36
CA LEU A 450 -2.97 70.05 -80.29
C LEU A 450 -2.17 68.77 -80.62
N ARG A 451 -1.10 68.87 -81.41
CA ARG A 451 -0.24 67.71 -81.73
C ARG A 451 0.52 67.25 -80.49
N GLU A 452 1.14 68.18 -79.77
CA GLU A 452 1.84 67.91 -78.51
C GLU A 452 0.90 67.30 -77.46
N LEU A 453 -0.35 67.77 -77.41
CA LEU A 453 -1.39 67.19 -76.55
C LEU A 453 -1.75 65.75 -76.95
N VAL A 454 -1.92 65.46 -78.25
CA VAL A 454 -2.24 64.11 -78.75
C VAL A 454 -1.06 63.15 -78.55
N GLU A 455 0.17 63.59 -78.85
CA GLU A 455 1.39 62.80 -78.64
C GLU A 455 1.62 62.53 -77.14
N GLY A 456 1.39 63.52 -76.27
CA GLY A 456 1.45 63.36 -74.81
C GLY A 456 0.36 62.43 -74.24
N VAL A 457 -0.89 62.53 -74.71
CA VAL A 457 -1.96 61.57 -74.33
C VAL A 457 -1.62 60.16 -74.81
N ASN A 458 -1.11 60.00 -76.03
CA ASN A 458 -0.69 58.72 -76.57
C ASN A 458 0.52 58.12 -75.81
N GLU A 459 1.44 58.95 -75.33
CA GLU A 459 2.56 58.51 -74.49
C GLU A 459 2.12 58.11 -73.08
N ILE A 460 1.26 58.92 -72.45
CA ILE A 460 0.63 58.58 -71.16
C ILE A 460 -0.12 57.26 -71.27
N ASN A 461 -0.96 57.08 -72.29
CA ASN A 461 -1.68 55.83 -72.52
C ASN A 461 -0.73 54.65 -72.70
N ARG A 462 0.30 54.77 -73.54
CA ARG A 462 1.28 53.69 -73.75
C ARG A 462 2.01 53.32 -72.46
N LEU A 463 2.44 54.31 -71.67
CA LEU A 463 3.14 54.10 -70.41
C LEU A 463 2.22 53.47 -69.35
N VAL A 464 1.00 53.99 -69.20
CA VAL A 464 0.01 53.48 -68.24
C VAL A 464 -0.42 52.08 -68.65
N ASN A 465 -0.78 51.84 -69.92
CA ASN A 465 -1.20 50.53 -70.41
C ASN A 465 -0.11 49.46 -70.25
N GLY A 466 1.15 49.79 -70.59
CA GLY A 466 2.29 48.89 -70.39
C GLY A 466 2.53 48.58 -68.92
N ALA A 467 2.59 49.62 -68.08
CA ALA A 467 2.79 49.46 -66.65
C ALA A 467 1.66 48.67 -65.98
N THR A 468 0.40 49.04 -66.22
CA THR A 468 -0.75 48.32 -65.64
C THR A 468 -0.87 46.91 -66.17
N GLY A 469 -0.51 46.65 -67.44
CA GLY A 469 -0.44 45.30 -67.99
C GLY A 469 0.58 44.43 -67.25
N GLU A 470 1.83 44.87 -67.17
CA GLU A 470 2.90 44.11 -66.49
C GLU A 470 2.64 43.95 -64.97
N PHE A 471 1.98 44.93 -64.33
CA PHE A 471 1.53 44.78 -62.94
C PHE A 471 0.35 43.81 -62.79
N VAL A 472 -0.59 43.78 -63.74
CA VAL A 472 -1.69 42.80 -63.74
C VAL A 472 -1.13 41.40 -63.96
N GLU A 473 -0.26 41.18 -64.94
CA GLU A 473 0.41 39.89 -65.18
C GLU A 473 1.16 39.39 -63.93
N ALA A 474 1.93 40.27 -63.27
CA ALA A 474 2.64 39.92 -62.04
C ALA A 474 1.71 39.67 -60.83
N LEU A 475 0.58 40.38 -60.73
CA LEU A 475 -0.44 40.14 -59.70
C LEU A 475 -1.26 38.88 -59.97
N GLU A 476 -1.53 38.53 -61.23
CA GLU A 476 -2.17 37.29 -61.64
C GLU A 476 -1.25 36.09 -61.39
N ALA A 477 0.04 36.20 -61.70
CA ALA A 477 1.05 35.21 -61.35
C ALA A 477 1.10 35.00 -59.82
N LEU A 478 1.16 36.08 -59.05
CA LEU A 478 1.10 36.04 -57.58
C LEU A 478 -0.19 35.39 -57.05
N ALA A 479 -1.35 35.72 -57.63
CA ALA A 479 -2.64 35.13 -57.26
C ALA A 479 -2.74 33.62 -57.59
N GLN A 480 -2.02 33.16 -58.62
CA GLN A 480 -1.85 31.75 -58.96
C GLN A 480 -0.76 31.04 -58.13
N GLY A 481 -0.10 31.76 -57.21
CA GLY A 481 0.98 31.23 -56.37
C GLY A 481 2.36 31.21 -57.04
N ASP A 482 2.52 31.81 -58.22
CA ASP A 482 3.83 31.91 -58.88
C ASP A 482 4.65 33.08 -58.33
N LEU A 483 5.58 32.76 -57.42
CA LEU A 483 6.50 33.71 -56.79
C LEU A 483 7.83 33.81 -57.54
N THR A 484 7.90 33.30 -58.79
CA THR A 484 9.10 33.40 -59.63
C THR A 484 9.08 34.63 -60.55
N HIS A 485 7.89 35.15 -60.84
CA HIS A 485 7.65 36.26 -61.75
C HIS A 485 8.02 37.62 -61.12
N GLN A 486 8.68 38.50 -61.89
CA GLN A 486 9.10 39.82 -61.43
C GLN A 486 8.94 40.83 -62.57
N VAL A 487 8.50 42.04 -62.23
CA VAL A 487 8.35 43.16 -63.17
C VAL A 487 9.72 43.71 -63.51
N ALA A 488 10.12 43.53 -64.77
CA ALA A 488 11.49 43.75 -65.24
C ALA A 488 11.67 45.15 -65.84
N THR A 489 10.61 45.76 -66.37
CA THR A 489 10.68 47.07 -67.04
C THR A 489 11.07 48.19 -66.05
N PRO A 490 12.07 49.04 -66.37
CA PRO A 490 12.53 50.12 -65.50
C PRO A 490 11.60 51.35 -65.59
N TYR A 491 10.43 51.25 -64.97
CA TYR A 491 9.50 52.39 -64.81
C TYR A 491 10.10 53.48 -63.91
N GLN A 492 9.77 54.74 -64.19
CA GLN A 492 10.17 55.89 -63.37
C GLN A 492 9.00 56.42 -62.53
N GLY A 493 9.31 57.30 -61.57
CA GLY A 493 8.31 57.94 -60.71
C GLY A 493 7.46 56.95 -59.92
N ARG A 494 6.14 57.17 -59.87
CA ARG A 494 5.22 56.34 -59.06
C ARG A 494 5.10 54.89 -59.56
N PHE A 495 5.26 54.65 -60.86
CA PHE A 495 5.25 53.28 -61.40
C PHE A 495 6.56 52.54 -61.07
N GLY A 496 7.70 53.23 -61.01
CA GLY A 496 8.95 52.67 -60.49
C GLY A 496 8.81 52.21 -59.03
N ALA A 497 8.25 53.08 -58.18
CA ALA A 497 7.99 52.73 -56.78
C ALA A 497 6.98 51.58 -56.61
N LEU A 498 5.97 51.47 -57.48
CA LEU A 498 5.03 50.34 -57.48
C LEU A 498 5.69 49.03 -57.91
N ARG A 499 6.55 49.06 -58.93
CA ARG A 499 7.39 47.94 -59.37
C ARG A 499 8.26 47.43 -58.23
N ASP A 500 8.94 48.33 -57.54
CA ASP A 500 9.84 47.98 -56.43
C ASP A 500 9.06 47.34 -55.28
N ALA A 501 7.95 47.94 -54.85
CA ALA A 501 7.10 47.39 -53.79
C ALA A 501 6.47 46.03 -54.15
N LEU A 502 6.08 45.82 -55.42
CA LEU A 502 5.53 44.54 -55.90
C LEU A 502 6.62 43.45 -55.94
N ASN A 503 7.80 43.77 -56.48
CA ASN A 503 8.92 42.83 -56.53
C ASN A 503 9.43 42.47 -55.12
N GLU A 504 9.52 43.44 -54.20
CA GLU A 504 9.83 43.20 -52.78
C GLU A 504 8.78 42.29 -52.13
N THR A 505 7.49 42.50 -52.42
CA THR A 505 6.41 41.65 -51.90
C THR A 505 6.56 40.20 -52.37
N VAL A 506 6.85 39.98 -53.66
CA VAL A 506 7.10 38.63 -54.21
C VAL A 506 8.33 37.99 -53.59
N GLU A 507 9.42 38.74 -53.41
CA GLU A 507 10.66 38.24 -52.80
C GLU A 507 10.44 37.82 -51.33
N ARG A 508 9.81 38.66 -50.51
CA ARG A 508 9.53 38.35 -49.10
C ARG A 508 8.56 37.19 -48.92
N LEU A 509 7.57 37.05 -49.82
CA LEU A 509 6.69 35.87 -49.85
C LEU A 509 7.47 34.61 -50.27
N SER A 510 8.35 34.69 -51.27
CA SER A 510 9.19 33.55 -51.69
C SER A 510 10.15 33.10 -50.59
N GLU A 511 10.76 34.03 -49.86
CA GLU A 511 11.63 33.72 -48.70
C GLU A 511 10.83 33.06 -47.57
N THR A 512 9.64 33.58 -47.28
CA THR A 512 8.73 33.03 -46.26
C THR A 512 8.32 31.59 -46.63
N VAL A 513 7.89 31.36 -47.87
CA VAL A 513 7.52 30.03 -48.38
C VAL A 513 8.70 29.06 -48.32
N SER A 514 9.88 29.44 -48.82
CA SER A 514 11.08 28.58 -48.77
C SER A 514 11.55 28.29 -47.34
N THR A 515 11.31 29.21 -46.39
CA THR A 515 11.59 28.97 -44.96
C THR A 515 10.60 27.98 -44.37
N ILE A 516 9.30 28.12 -44.64
CA ILE A 516 8.26 27.16 -44.21
C ILE A 516 8.56 25.76 -44.76
N GLN A 517 8.95 25.62 -46.03
CA GLN A 517 9.34 24.33 -46.63
C GLN A 517 10.51 23.67 -45.88
N ARG A 518 11.54 24.45 -45.52
CA ARG A 518 12.69 23.93 -44.75
C ARG A 518 12.28 23.47 -43.35
N THR A 519 11.56 24.33 -42.61
CA THR A 519 11.07 23.99 -41.26
C THR A 519 10.14 22.78 -41.27
N ALA A 520 9.31 22.61 -42.30
CA ALA A 520 8.46 21.43 -42.46
C ALA A 520 9.28 20.14 -42.66
N LEU A 521 10.37 20.18 -43.44
CA LEU A 521 11.29 19.06 -43.61
C LEU A 521 12.00 18.69 -42.30
N ASP A 522 12.53 19.70 -41.58
CA ASP A 522 13.24 19.50 -40.32
C ASP A 522 12.32 18.92 -39.23
N THR A 523 11.10 19.45 -39.11
CA THR A 523 10.07 18.92 -38.20
C THR A 523 9.66 17.49 -38.60
N GLY A 524 9.66 17.18 -39.91
CA GLY A 524 9.34 15.84 -40.41
C GLY A 524 10.44 14.81 -40.14
N ASN A 525 11.69 15.23 -40.05
CA ASN A 525 12.79 14.41 -39.57
C ASN A 525 12.65 14.15 -38.06
N ALA A 526 12.45 15.21 -37.26
CA ALA A 526 12.25 15.09 -35.82
C ALA A 526 11.05 14.19 -35.45
N ALA A 527 9.92 14.30 -36.17
CA ALA A 527 8.77 13.43 -35.95
C ALA A 527 9.08 11.94 -36.22
N ARG A 528 9.90 11.63 -37.24
CA ARG A 528 10.34 10.25 -37.51
C ARG A 528 11.29 9.72 -36.43
N GLU A 529 12.17 10.57 -35.92
CA GLU A 529 13.10 10.24 -34.84
C GLU A 529 12.36 9.95 -33.52
N ILE A 530 11.36 10.78 -33.17
CA ILE A 530 10.48 10.53 -32.01
C ILE A 530 9.73 9.20 -32.16
N ASN A 531 9.22 8.87 -33.35
CA ASN A 531 8.51 7.62 -33.60
C ASN A 531 9.44 6.39 -33.44
N ALA A 532 10.69 6.48 -33.92
CA ALA A 532 11.70 5.44 -33.73
C ALA A 532 12.11 5.29 -32.25
N GLY A 533 12.24 6.40 -31.52
CA GLY A 533 12.51 6.38 -30.08
C GLY A 533 11.36 5.81 -29.25
N ALA A 534 10.11 6.02 -29.68
CA ALA A 534 8.92 5.43 -29.07
C ALA A 534 8.86 3.90 -29.30
N ASP A 535 9.20 3.42 -30.49
CA ASP A 535 9.31 1.99 -30.82
C ASP A 535 10.44 1.29 -30.02
N ASP A 536 11.60 1.93 -29.83
CA ASP A 536 12.67 1.43 -28.94
C ASP A 536 12.22 1.38 -27.47
N LEU A 537 11.57 2.44 -26.99
CA LEU A 537 11.02 2.50 -25.63
C LEU A 537 9.99 1.39 -25.41
N SER A 538 9.09 1.14 -26.37
CA SER A 538 8.09 0.06 -26.29
C SER A 538 8.75 -1.30 -26.11
N LYS A 539 9.73 -1.65 -26.96
CA LYS A 539 10.45 -2.94 -26.90
C LYS A 539 11.18 -3.13 -25.58
N ARG A 540 11.88 -2.10 -25.11
CA ARG A 540 12.59 -2.14 -23.81
C ARG A 540 11.62 -2.23 -22.64
N THR A 541 10.41 -1.69 -22.78
CA THR A 541 9.35 -1.79 -21.78
C THR A 541 8.77 -3.21 -21.74
N GLU A 542 8.60 -3.88 -22.89
CA GLU A 542 8.22 -5.30 -22.99
C GLU A 542 9.29 -6.22 -22.36
N GLU A 543 10.57 -5.99 -22.67
CA GLU A 543 11.70 -6.71 -22.05
C GLU A 543 11.76 -6.51 -20.52
N GLN A 544 11.49 -5.29 -20.06
CA GLN A 544 11.43 -4.96 -18.64
C GLN A 544 10.23 -5.62 -17.94
N ALA A 545 9.06 -5.67 -18.59
CA ALA A 545 7.88 -6.37 -18.05
C ALA A 545 8.16 -7.87 -17.86
N SER A 546 8.74 -8.53 -18.87
CA SER A 546 9.16 -9.94 -18.77
C SER A 546 10.16 -10.18 -17.63
N SER A 547 11.13 -9.27 -17.47
CA SER A 547 12.11 -9.32 -16.36
C SER A 547 11.46 -9.11 -14.98
N LEU A 548 10.40 -8.31 -14.91
CA LEU A 548 9.63 -8.09 -13.68
C LEU A 548 8.76 -9.29 -13.33
N GLU A 549 8.17 -10.00 -14.29
CA GLU A 549 7.45 -11.25 -14.04
C GLU A 549 8.37 -12.33 -13.42
N GLU A 550 9.58 -12.51 -13.95
CA GLU A 550 10.57 -13.43 -13.39
C GLU A 550 11.05 -12.99 -11.99
N THR A 551 11.24 -11.68 -11.79
CA THR A 551 11.59 -11.11 -10.47
C THR A 551 10.46 -11.29 -9.44
N ALA A 552 9.21 -11.14 -9.85
CA ALA A 552 8.05 -11.38 -9.00
C ALA A 552 7.96 -12.85 -8.59
N ALA A 553 8.05 -13.77 -9.54
CA ALA A 553 7.98 -15.22 -9.29
C ALA A 553 9.10 -15.69 -8.35
N THR A 554 10.34 -15.23 -8.57
CA THR A 554 11.47 -15.55 -7.67
C THR A 554 11.33 -14.91 -6.28
N THR A 555 10.71 -13.72 -6.18
CA THR A 555 10.37 -13.09 -4.89
C THR A 555 9.32 -13.89 -4.13
N GLU A 556 8.29 -14.42 -4.80
CA GLU A 556 7.30 -15.32 -4.18
C GLU A 556 7.92 -16.65 -3.70
N GLU A 557 8.82 -17.24 -4.48
CA GLU A 557 9.53 -18.47 -4.09
C GLU A 557 10.45 -18.22 -2.87
N LEU A 558 11.17 -17.09 -2.84
CA LEU A 558 11.94 -16.65 -1.68
C LEU A 558 11.05 -16.45 -0.45
N ALA A 559 9.87 -15.81 -0.59
CA ALA A 559 8.92 -15.62 0.49
C ALA A 559 8.47 -16.98 1.09
N ALA A 560 8.16 -17.95 0.24
CA ALA A 560 7.80 -19.30 0.65
C ALA A 560 8.96 -20.01 1.38
N SER A 561 10.19 -19.90 0.86
CA SER A 561 11.40 -20.51 1.43
C SER A 561 11.77 -19.93 2.80
N VAL A 562 11.72 -18.60 2.97
CA VAL A 562 11.95 -17.93 4.26
C VAL A 562 10.88 -18.30 5.28
N LYS A 563 9.60 -18.36 4.87
CA LYS A 563 8.48 -18.80 5.72
C LYS A 563 8.63 -20.27 6.16
N ALA A 564 9.08 -21.15 5.27
CA ALA A 564 9.41 -22.53 5.60
C ALA A 564 10.57 -22.62 6.62
N SER A 565 11.63 -21.84 6.40
CA SER A 565 12.80 -21.76 7.28
C SER A 565 12.46 -21.26 8.69
N ALA A 566 11.61 -20.23 8.81
CA ALA A 566 11.11 -19.74 10.10
C ALA A 566 10.29 -20.81 10.86
N ASN A 567 9.46 -21.59 10.16
CA ASN A 567 8.70 -22.68 10.78
C ASN A 567 9.59 -23.87 11.17
N ALA A 568 10.55 -24.24 10.33
CA ALA A 568 11.55 -25.28 10.66
C ALA A 568 12.35 -24.89 11.91
N SER A 569 12.74 -23.62 12.03
CA SER A 569 13.45 -23.10 13.20
C SER A 569 12.61 -23.21 14.48
N ARG A 570 11.32 -22.83 14.45
CA ARG A 570 10.41 -23.02 15.61
C ARG A 570 10.31 -24.48 16.04
N ASN A 571 10.20 -25.41 15.09
CA ASN A 571 10.16 -26.84 15.39
C ASN A 571 11.47 -27.35 16.02
N ALA A 572 12.62 -26.87 15.53
CA ALA A 572 13.92 -27.23 16.07
C ALA A 572 14.17 -26.65 17.49
N VAL A 573 13.64 -25.47 17.84
CA VAL A 573 13.65 -24.96 19.23
C VAL A 573 12.85 -25.89 20.15
N ASN A 574 11.64 -26.29 19.74
CA ASN A 574 10.81 -27.20 20.55
C ASN A 574 11.52 -28.54 20.80
N LEU A 575 12.13 -29.12 19.76
CA LEU A 575 12.88 -30.38 19.87
C LEU A 575 14.12 -30.24 20.76
N ALA A 576 14.80 -29.09 20.74
CA ALA A 576 15.94 -28.81 21.61
C ALA A 576 15.53 -28.68 23.09
N GLU A 577 14.39 -28.04 23.40
CA GLU A 577 13.84 -27.99 24.75
C GLU A 577 13.33 -29.36 25.23
N GLU A 578 12.74 -30.19 24.36
CA GLU A 578 12.38 -31.57 24.68
C GLU A 578 13.61 -32.42 25.03
N ALA A 579 14.64 -32.39 24.18
CA ALA A 579 15.90 -33.11 24.42
C ALA A 579 16.60 -32.64 25.71
N LYS A 580 16.53 -31.34 26.01
CA LYS A 580 17.01 -30.74 27.25
C LYS A 580 16.22 -31.24 28.48
N SER A 581 14.89 -31.31 28.40
CA SER A 581 14.05 -31.88 29.48
C SER A 581 14.42 -33.33 29.76
N VAL A 582 14.50 -34.17 28.72
CA VAL A 582 14.87 -35.59 28.85
C VAL A 582 16.27 -35.76 29.47
N ALA A 583 17.24 -34.90 29.10
CA ALA A 583 18.57 -34.92 29.69
C ALA A 583 18.58 -34.44 31.16
N GLN A 584 17.73 -33.49 31.54
CA GLN A 584 17.54 -33.05 32.94
C GLN A 584 16.92 -34.16 33.80
N ASP A 585 15.88 -34.82 33.32
CA ASP A 585 15.24 -35.96 33.99
C ASP A 585 16.23 -37.13 34.15
N GLY A 586 16.99 -37.45 33.10
CA GLY A 586 18.09 -38.41 33.15
C GLY A 586 19.16 -38.03 34.20
N GLY A 587 19.50 -36.75 34.31
CA GLY A 587 20.42 -36.23 35.31
C GLY A 587 19.89 -36.40 36.75
N ALA A 588 18.58 -36.21 36.96
CA ALA A 588 17.93 -36.46 38.24
C ALA A 588 17.95 -37.94 38.63
N ILE A 589 17.69 -38.85 37.67
CA ILE A 589 17.77 -40.31 37.87
C ILE A 589 19.21 -40.72 38.23
N VAL A 590 20.21 -40.19 37.52
CA VAL A 590 21.63 -40.44 37.83
C VAL A 590 22.01 -39.94 39.23
N SER A 591 21.53 -38.76 39.64
CA SER A 591 21.75 -38.23 40.99
C SER A 591 21.17 -39.17 42.08
N GLN A 592 19.96 -39.70 41.87
CA GLN A 592 19.36 -40.71 42.76
C GLN A 592 20.17 -42.00 42.79
N ALA A 593 20.69 -42.46 41.65
CA ALA A 593 21.54 -43.65 41.57
C ALA A 593 22.88 -43.48 42.34
N ILE A 594 23.49 -42.29 42.30
CA ILE A 594 24.69 -41.97 43.11
C ILE A 594 24.35 -42.04 44.61
N ALA A 595 23.22 -41.46 45.04
CA ALA A 595 22.79 -41.50 46.44
C ALA A 595 22.50 -42.94 46.93
N ALA A 596 21.91 -43.78 46.08
CA ALA A 596 21.71 -45.20 46.36
C ALA A 596 23.04 -45.95 46.50
N MET A 597 24.01 -45.74 45.59
CA MET A 597 25.32 -46.37 45.67
C MET A 597 26.13 -45.92 46.89
N ALA A 598 26.08 -44.65 47.27
CA ALA A 598 26.69 -44.15 48.51
C ALA A 598 26.05 -44.80 49.77
N SER A 599 24.75 -45.08 49.74
CA SER A 599 24.06 -45.80 50.81
C SER A 599 24.50 -47.26 50.90
N ILE A 600 24.74 -47.92 49.75
CA ILE A 600 25.30 -49.28 49.68
C ILE A 600 26.74 -49.29 50.22
N GLU A 601 27.58 -48.33 49.84
CA GLU A 601 28.95 -48.20 50.37
C GLU A 601 28.95 -48.06 51.91
N GLN A 602 28.07 -47.20 52.45
CA GLN A 602 27.93 -47.03 53.89
C GLN A 602 27.43 -48.31 54.60
N ALA A 603 26.54 -49.07 53.96
CA ALA A 603 26.09 -50.37 54.47
C ALA A 603 27.24 -51.40 54.49
N SER A 604 28.00 -51.51 53.40
CA SER A 604 29.16 -52.41 53.31
C SER A 604 30.23 -52.10 54.37
N ARG A 605 30.51 -50.81 54.64
CA ARG A 605 31.39 -50.39 55.74
C ARG A 605 30.89 -50.88 57.10
N LYS A 606 29.60 -50.68 57.41
CA LYS A 606 28.99 -51.21 58.66
C LYS A 606 29.07 -52.73 58.78
N ILE A 607 28.89 -53.46 57.67
CA ILE A 607 29.04 -54.93 57.66
C ILE A 607 30.51 -55.30 57.95
N SER A 608 31.48 -54.56 57.39
CA SER A 608 32.91 -54.74 57.70
C SER A 608 33.21 -54.52 59.19
N ASP A 609 32.66 -53.47 59.81
CA ASP A 609 32.83 -53.19 61.24
C ASP A 609 32.27 -54.33 62.11
N ILE A 610 31.05 -54.79 61.80
CA ILE A 610 30.41 -55.92 62.50
C ILE A 610 31.24 -57.20 62.34
N ASN A 611 31.78 -57.45 61.14
CA ASN A 611 32.56 -58.63 60.84
C ASN A 611 33.93 -58.61 61.55
N SER A 612 34.54 -57.45 61.74
CA SER A 612 35.72 -57.28 62.61
C SER A 612 35.41 -57.65 64.07
N VAL A 613 34.24 -57.25 64.59
CA VAL A 613 33.80 -57.65 65.93
C VAL A 613 33.54 -59.15 66.04
N ILE A 614 33.10 -59.82 64.96
CA ILE A 614 32.95 -61.28 64.92
C ILE A 614 34.32 -61.97 64.98
N ASP A 615 35.34 -61.48 64.27
CA ASP A 615 36.71 -62.01 64.34
C ASP A 615 37.32 -61.81 65.74
N ASP A 616 37.12 -60.63 66.35
CA ASP A 616 37.52 -60.36 67.75
C ASP A 616 36.84 -61.33 68.74
N ILE A 617 35.54 -61.58 68.60
CA ILE A 617 34.79 -62.55 69.43
C ILE A 617 35.32 -63.97 69.22
N ALA A 618 35.62 -64.36 67.97
CA ALA A 618 36.19 -65.66 67.66
C ALA A 618 37.59 -65.82 68.28
N PHE A 619 38.44 -64.79 68.21
CA PHE A 619 39.76 -64.76 68.85
C PHE A 619 39.67 -64.86 70.38
N GLN A 620 38.78 -64.08 71.01
CA GLN A 620 38.53 -64.14 72.46
C GLN A 620 37.99 -65.52 72.89
N THR A 621 37.09 -66.10 72.11
CA THR A 621 36.53 -67.44 72.38
C THR A 621 37.59 -68.53 72.27
N ASN A 622 38.49 -68.43 71.28
CA ASN A 622 39.64 -69.32 71.11
C ASN A 622 40.63 -69.23 72.30
N LEU A 623 40.85 -68.04 72.87
CA LEU A 623 41.65 -67.85 74.10
C LEU A 623 40.95 -68.38 75.36
N LEU A 624 39.64 -68.13 75.51
CA LEU A 624 38.84 -68.67 76.61
C LEU A 624 38.81 -70.21 76.59
N ALA A 625 38.63 -70.79 75.41
CA ALA A 625 38.65 -72.24 75.20
C ALA A 625 40.04 -72.84 75.48
N LEU A 626 41.13 -72.15 75.13
CA LEU A 626 42.48 -72.54 75.54
C LEU A 626 42.66 -72.55 77.06
N ASN A 627 42.23 -71.48 77.74
CA ASN A 627 42.31 -71.40 79.21
C ASN A 627 41.46 -72.50 79.88
N ALA A 628 40.26 -72.78 79.36
CA ALA A 628 39.41 -73.87 79.83
C ALA A 628 40.04 -75.25 79.60
N ALA A 629 40.69 -75.48 78.46
CA ALA A 629 41.40 -76.74 78.18
C ALA A 629 42.60 -76.95 79.13
N VAL A 630 43.34 -75.88 79.45
CA VAL A 630 44.45 -75.90 80.41
C VAL A 630 43.95 -76.24 81.82
N GLU A 631 42.89 -75.58 82.30
CA GLU A 631 42.38 -75.84 83.65
C GLU A 631 41.66 -77.20 83.75
N ALA A 632 41.04 -77.68 82.66
CA ALA A 632 40.52 -79.04 82.56
C ALA A 632 41.63 -80.10 82.61
N ALA A 633 42.77 -79.86 81.96
CA ALA A 633 43.95 -80.73 82.09
C ALA A 633 44.53 -80.72 83.52
N ARG A 634 44.47 -79.57 84.19
CA ARG A 634 44.91 -79.39 85.59
C ARG A 634 44.03 -80.13 86.60
N ALA A 635 42.76 -80.35 86.28
CA ALA A 635 41.80 -81.11 87.09
C ALA A 635 41.90 -82.65 86.97
N GLY A 636 42.78 -83.17 86.11
CA GLY A 636 43.04 -84.61 85.98
C GLY A 636 41.85 -85.40 85.40
N GLU A 637 41.61 -86.63 85.91
CA GLU A 637 40.52 -87.51 85.46
C GLU A 637 39.15 -86.80 85.47
N SER A 638 38.86 -86.02 86.51
CA SER A 638 37.60 -85.27 86.67
C SER A 638 37.39 -84.19 85.60
N GLY A 639 38.45 -83.76 84.92
CA GLY A 639 38.41 -82.70 83.90
C GLY A 639 38.21 -83.18 82.47
N LYS A 640 38.30 -84.49 82.18
CA LYS A 640 38.29 -85.04 80.80
C LYS A 640 37.10 -84.57 79.96
N GLY A 641 35.89 -84.54 80.53
CA GLY A 641 34.70 -84.07 79.83
C GLY A 641 34.77 -82.59 79.43
N PHE A 642 35.28 -81.74 80.33
CA PHE A 642 35.50 -80.32 80.05
C PHE A 642 36.61 -80.09 79.02
N ALA A 643 37.66 -80.90 79.01
CA ALA A 643 38.75 -80.79 78.03
C ALA A 643 38.26 -81.05 76.59
N VAL A 644 37.37 -82.03 76.39
CA VAL A 644 36.75 -82.30 75.07
C VAL A 644 35.89 -81.12 74.62
N VAL A 645 35.00 -80.61 75.49
CA VAL A 645 34.17 -79.44 75.18
C VAL A 645 35.02 -78.21 74.87
N ALA A 646 36.10 -77.97 75.63
CA ALA A 646 37.01 -76.87 75.39
C ALA A 646 37.74 -77.00 74.03
N SER A 647 38.15 -78.21 73.63
CA SER A 647 38.74 -78.45 72.30
C SER A 647 37.74 -78.20 71.17
N GLU A 648 36.47 -78.59 71.35
CA GLU A 648 35.43 -78.40 70.33
C GLU A 648 35.06 -76.91 70.18
N VAL A 649 34.90 -76.19 71.30
CA VAL A 649 34.69 -74.73 71.31
C VAL A 649 35.86 -73.99 70.68
N ARG A 650 37.10 -74.43 70.92
CA ARG A 650 38.30 -73.87 70.28
C ARG A 650 38.26 -74.07 68.76
N THR A 651 37.93 -75.27 68.30
CA THR A 651 37.83 -75.59 66.86
C THR A 651 36.71 -74.80 66.18
N LEU A 652 35.56 -74.65 66.84
CA LEU A 652 34.47 -73.79 66.37
C LEU A 652 34.91 -72.33 66.26
N ALA A 653 35.61 -71.81 67.27
CA ALA A 653 36.14 -70.44 67.25
C ALA A 653 37.16 -70.21 66.12
N GLN A 654 38.06 -71.16 65.86
CA GLN A 654 38.99 -71.08 64.72
C GLN A 654 38.24 -71.06 63.37
N ARG A 655 37.21 -71.90 63.21
CA ARG A 655 36.34 -71.88 62.01
C ARG A 655 35.55 -70.57 61.86
N SER A 656 35.13 -69.96 62.97
CA SER A 656 34.45 -68.65 62.95
C SER A 656 35.37 -67.52 62.52
N ALA A 657 36.63 -67.50 62.98
CA ALA A 657 37.64 -66.53 62.55
C ALA A 657 37.98 -66.68 61.06
N GLU A 658 38.14 -67.93 60.59
CA GLU A 658 38.41 -68.21 59.17
C GLU A 658 37.24 -67.76 58.27
N ALA A 659 36.00 -68.05 58.65
CA ALA A 659 34.81 -67.58 57.95
C ALA A 659 34.66 -66.03 57.98
N ALA A 660 34.98 -65.38 59.10
CA ALA A 660 35.00 -63.91 59.18
C ALA A 660 36.06 -63.32 58.22
N LYS A 661 37.20 -63.99 58.05
CA LYS A 661 38.25 -63.57 57.12
C LYS A 661 37.81 -63.66 55.66
N ASP A 662 37.12 -64.73 55.28
CA ASP A 662 36.54 -64.89 53.94
C ASP A 662 35.45 -63.85 53.67
N ILE A 663 34.58 -63.57 54.64
CA ILE A 663 33.57 -62.50 54.55
C ILE A 663 34.23 -61.13 54.36
N THR A 664 35.35 -60.86 55.05
CA THR A 664 36.11 -59.61 54.88
C THR A 664 36.62 -59.43 53.45
N ALA A 665 37.14 -60.51 52.84
CA ALA A 665 37.60 -60.47 51.45
C ALA A 665 36.45 -60.18 50.46
N LEU A 666 35.28 -60.79 50.67
CA LEU A 666 34.05 -60.55 49.89
C LEU A 666 33.54 -59.11 50.02
N ILE A 667 33.55 -58.54 51.22
CA ILE A 667 33.15 -57.14 51.47
C ILE A 667 34.10 -56.17 50.76
N ASN A 668 35.41 -56.41 50.83
CA ASN A 668 36.42 -55.58 50.17
C ASN A 668 36.25 -55.59 48.64
N SER A 669 36.08 -56.77 48.04
CA SER A 669 35.79 -56.90 46.60
C SER A 669 34.48 -56.18 46.21
N SER A 670 33.44 -56.30 47.06
CA SER A 670 32.17 -55.59 46.83
C SER A 670 32.32 -54.07 46.89
N ASN A 671 33.14 -53.53 47.81
CA ASN A 671 33.44 -52.10 47.87
C ASN A 671 34.18 -51.59 46.62
N GLU A 672 35.09 -52.38 46.03
CA GLU A 672 35.74 -52.02 44.77
C GLU A 672 34.76 -51.94 43.60
N GLU A 673 33.82 -52.88 43.49
CA GLU A 673 32.75 -52.86 42.48
C GLU A 673 31.82 -51.66 42.66
N VAL A 674 31.39 -51.36 43.90
CA VAL A 674 30.57 -50.18 44.21
C VAL A 674 31.32 -48.89 43.85
N THR A 675 32.61 -48.79 44.17
CA THR A 675 33.45 -47.62 43.85
C THR A 675 33.58 -47.41 42.33
N ARG A 676 33.74 -48.49 41.56
CA ARG A 676 33.70 -48.46 40.09
C ARG A 676 32.33 -48.04 39.56
N GLY A 677 31.25 -48.58 40.13
CA GLY A 677 29.87 -48.20 39.82
C GLY A 677 29.58 -46.71 40.02
N VAL A 678 29.92 -46.16 41.19
CA VAL A 678 29.80 -44.72 41.48
C VAL A 678 30.54 -43.87 40.46
N THR A 679 31.75 -44.30 40.07
CA THR A 679 32.58 -43.57 39.09
C THR A 679 31.93 -43.54 37.71
N LEU A 680 31.43 -44.68 37.21
CA LEU A 680 30.74 -44.77 35.92
C LEU A 680 29.44 -43.96 35.90
N VAL A 681 28.63 -44.05 36.96
CA VAL A 681 27.37 -43.32 37.09
C VAL A 681 27.62 -41.81 37.15
N ARG A 682 28.67 -41.36 37.85
CA ARG A 682 29.09 -39.94 37.85
C ARG A 682 29.48 -39.46 36.44
N SER A 683 30.25 -40.23 35.69
CA SER A 683 30.60 -39.88 34.31
C SER A 683 29.40 -39.83 33.36
N ALA A 684 28.38 -40.67 33.59
CA ALA A 684 27.11 -40.57 32.86
C ALA A 684 26.36 -39.25 33.19
N GLY A 685 26.37 -38.81 34.45
CA GLY A 685 25.81 -37.50 34.85
C GLY A 685 26.55 -36.32 34.23
N GLU A 686 27.88 -36.37 34.19
CA GLU A 686 28.70 -35.36 33.51
C GLU A 686 28.42 -35.31 31.99
N ALA A 687 28.14 -36.45 31.35
CA ALA A 687 27.74 -36.51 29.95
C ALA A 687 26.34 -35.91 29.70
N LEU A 688 25.36 -36.20 30.57
CA LEU A 688 24.02 -35.62 30.50
C LEU A 688 24.04 -34.10 30.70
N SER A 689 24.87 -33.58 31.62
CA SER A 689 25.05 -32.13 31.78
C SER A 689 25.57 -31.47 30.49
N LYS A 690 26.50 -32.11 29.77
CA LYS A 690 27.00 -31.61 28.47
C LYS A 690 25.92 -31.64 27.39
N ILE A 691 24.99 -32.59 27.43
CA ILE A 691 23.83 -32.65 26.52
C ILE A 691 22.88 -31.48 26.82
N VAL A 692 22.59 -31.17 28.09
CA VAL A 692 21.78 -30.00 28.48
C VAL A 692 22.40 -28.70 27.94
N ASP A 693 23.70 -28.49 28.14
CA ASP A 693 24.42 -27.29 27.64
C ASP A 693 24.43 -27.22 26.10
N ALA A 694 24.61 -28.36 25.42
CA ALA A 694 24.59 -28.43 23.96
C ALA A 694 23.20 -28.13 23.39
N SER A 695 22.14 -28.73 23.95
CA SER A 695 20.76 -28.47 23.55
C SER A 695 20.37 -27.01 23.79
N GLN A 696 20.79 -26.40 24.90
CA GLN A 696 20.57 -24.98 25.15
C GLN A 696 21.24 -24.08 24.11
N ARG A 697 22.47 -24.40 23.70
CA ARG A 697 23.17 -23.69 22.61
C ARG A 697 22.44 -23.83 21.27
N VAL A 698 21.96 -25.03 20.94
CA VAL A 698 21.15 -25.25 19.73
C VAL A 698 19.88 -24.40 19.75
N ALA A 699 19.14 -24.40 20.87
CA ALA A 699 17.96 -23.56 21.03
C ALA A 699 18.25 -22.06 20.82
N THR A 700 19.36 -21.55 21.36
CA THR A 700 19.80 -20.16 21.12
C THR A 700 20.12 -19.89 19.65
N THR A 701 20.99 -20.68 19.01
CA THR A 701 21.35 -20.47 17.61
C THR A 701 20.15 -20.57 16.66
N VAL A 702 19.19 -21.45 16.94
CA VAL A 702 17.97 -21.57 16.14
C VAL A 702 17.00 -20.40 16.38
N ALA A 703 16.98 -19.81 17.59
CA ALA A 703 16.25 -18.57 17.85
C ALA A 703 16.86 -17.38 17.09
N ASP A 704 18.20 -17.32 16.96
CA ASP A 704 18.89 -16.33 16.13
C ASP A 704 18.50 -16.50 14.65
N ILE A 705 18.49 -17.73 14.12
CA ILE A 705 18.03 -18.03 12.75
C ILE A 705 16.56 -17.61 12.58
N SER A 706 15.67 -17.91 13.52
CA SER A 706 14.27 -17.48 13.46
C SER A 706 14.10 -15.96 13.47
N THR A 707 15.04 -15.23 14.08
CA THR A 707 15.05 -13.75 14.09
C THR A 707 15.52 -13.22 12.74
N ALA A 708 16.62 -13.75 12.21
CA ALA A 708 17.11 -13.42 10.87
C ALA A 708 16.10 -13.75 9.76
N SER A 709 15.37 -14.88 9.86
CA SER A 709 14.28 -15.21 8.93
C SER A 709 13.12 -14.21 9.01
N ALA A 710 12.85 -13.61 10.18
CA ALA A 710 11.83 -12.58 10.30
C ALA A 710 12.29 -11.24 9.67
N GLU A 711 13.57 -10.88 9.78
CA GLU A 711 14.14 -9.74 9.04
C GLU A 711 14.14 -9.97 7.52
N GLN A 712 14.49 -11.17 7.06
CA GLN A 712 14.42 -11.55 5.64
C GLN A 712 12.98 -11.45 5.10
N ALA A 713 11.97 -11.86 5.87
CA ALA A 713 10.58 -11.72 5.48
C ALA A 713 10.19 -10.24 5.26
N ASN A 714 10.57 -9.35 6.18
CA ASN A 714 10.33 -7.91 6.03
C ASN A 714 11.04 -7.33 4.78
N GLY A 715 12.27 -7.77 4.50
CA GLY A 715 13.00 -7.35 3.28
C GLY A 715 12.37 -7.88 1.99
N ILE A 716 11.73 -9.04 2.02
CA ILE A 716 10.96 -9.59 0.89
C ILE A 716 9.65 -8.81 0.69
N ASP A 717 8.97 -8.38 1.75
CA ASP A 717 7.81 -7.49 1.64
C ASP A 717 8.20 -6.13 1.00
N GLU A 718 9.36 -5.57 1.35
CA GLU A 718 9.90 -4.33 0.76
C GLU A 718 10.32 -4.53 -0.73
N MET A 719 10.92 -5.66 -1.09
CA MET A 719 11.16 -6.03 -2.49
C MET A 719 9.85 -6.18 -3.27
N THR A 720 8.83 -6.80 -2.68
CA THR A 720 7.50 -6.98 -3.32
C THR A 720 6.85 -5.63 -3.64
N GLN A 721 6.93 -4.66 -2.72
CA GLN A 721 6.49 -3.29 -2.97
C GLN A 721 7.31 -2.60 -4.07
N THR A 722 8.62 -2.84 -4.11
CA THR A 722 9.52 -2.28 -5.14
C THR A 722 9.19 -2.81 -6.52
N VAL A 723 8.93 -4.12 -6.66
CA VAL A 723 8.50 -4.75 -7.92
C VAL A 723 7.17 -4.18 -8.39
N ALA A 724 6.19 -4.01 -7.49
CA ALA A 724 4.90 -3.40 -7.83
C ALA A 724 5.03 -1.94 -8.32
N HIS A 725 5.94 -1.16 -7.73
CA HIS A 725 6.22 0.20 -8.21
C HIS A 725 6.96 0.22 -9.57
N MET A 726 7.84 -0.76 -9.81
CA MET A 726 8.49 -0.92 -11.12
C MET A 726 7.49 -1.35 -12.21
N ASP A 727 6.51 -2.19 -11.90
CA ASP A 727 5.40 -2.52 -12.82
C ASP A 727 4.58 -1.28 -13.17
N GLU A 728 4.18 -0.46 -12.17
CA GLU A 728 3.49 0.82 -12.41
C GLU A 728 4.27 1.74 -13.36
N MET A 729 5.58 1.92 -13.12
CA MET A 729 6.44 2.70 -14.03
C MET A 729 6.59 2.08 -15.42
N THR A 730 6.59 0.74 -15.52
CA THR A 730 6.66 0.02 -16.79
C THR A 730 5.38 0.25 -17.61
N GLN A 731 4.21 0.19 -16.97
CA GLN A 731 2.93 0.53 -17.60
C GLN A 731 2.85 2.01 -18.02
N GLN A 732 3.37 2.93 -17.21
CA GLN A 732 3.48 4.35 -17.57
C GLN A 732 4.41 4.57 -18.78
N ASN A 733 5.54 3.86 -18.86
CA ASN A 733 6.44 3.93 -20.01
C ASN A 733 5.80 3.38 -21.30
N ALA A 734 5.01 2.32 -21.21
CA ALA A 734 4.24 1.79 -22.35
C ALA A 734 3.22 2.83 -22.86
N ALA A 735 2.44 3.43 -21.95
CA ALA A 735 1.50 4.50 -22.30
C ALA A 735 2.20 5.73 -22.90
N LEU A 736 3.36 6.11 -22.37
CA LEU A 736 4.17 7.22 -22.89
C LEU A 736 4.75 6.92 -24.28
N ALA A 737 5.14 5.67 -24.54
CA ALA A 737 5.57 5.23 -25.87
C ALA A 737 4.42 5.32 -26.88
N GLU A 738 3.22 4.81 -26.54
CA GLU A 738 2.03 4.93 -27.39
C GLU A 738 1.64 6.40 -27.65
N GLU A 739 1.63 7.26 -26.63
CA GLU A 739 1.31 8.68 -26.77
C GLU A 739 2.36 9.42 -27.63
N SER A 740 3.64 9.08 -27.47
CA SER A 740 4.74 9.65 -28.27
C SER A 740 4.64 9.23 -29.74
N ALA A 741 4.36 7.95 -30.02
CA ALA A 741 4.14 7.44 -31.37
C ALA A 741 2.89 8.07 -32.01
N ALA A 742 1.78 8.19 -31.27
CA ALA A 742 0.57 8.86 -31.74
C ALA A 742 0.82 10.34 -32.07
N SER A 743 1.55 11.05 -31.22
CA SER A 743 1.93 12.46 -31.41
C SER A 743 2.85 12.65 -32.63
N ALA A 744 3.85 11.78 -32.79
CA ALA A 744 4.76 11.76 -33.95
C ALA A 744 4.02 11.50 -35.28
N ASN A 745 3.06 10.56 -35.28
CA ASN A 745 2.21 10.29 -36.44
C ASN A 745 1.28 11.47 -36.76
N ALA A 746 0.72 12.14 -35.75
CA ALA A 746 -0.10 13.34 -35.93
C ALA A 746 0.71 14.51 -36.51
N LEU A 747 1.92 14.76 -35.99
CA LEU A 747 2.86 15.74 -36.55
C LEU A 747 3.21 15.41 -38.01
N THR A 748 3.51 14.15 -38.32
CA THR A 748 3.79 13.70 -39.69
C THR A 748 2.61 14.01 -40.64
N SER A 749 1.37 13.79 -40.20
CA SER A 749 0.17 14.15 -41.00
C SER A 749 -0.01 15.67 -41.15
N GLN A 750 0.26 16.46 -40.12
CA GLN A 750 0.21 17.93 -40.20
C GLN A 750 1.27 18.47 -41.18
N ILE A 751 2.47 17.91 -41.17
CA ILE A 751 3.57 18.27 -42.07
C ILE A 751 3.26 17.90 -43.52
N GLN A 752 2.63 16.74 -43.76
CA GLN A 752 2.13 16.39 -45.09
C GLN A 752 1.08 17.39 -45.60
N ARG A 753 0.15 17.84 -44.74
CA ARG A 753 -0.83 18.88 -45.08
C ARG A 753 -0.17 20.24 -45.34
N LEU A 754 0.80 20.63 -44.53
CA LEU A 754 1.57 21.86 -44.72
C LEU A 754 2.33 21.83 -46.05
N ASN A 755 3.03 20.73 -46.35
CA ASN A 755 3.71 20.56 -47.63
C ASN A 755 2.74 20.62 -48.81
N ALA A 756 1.54 20.05 -48.71
CA ALA A 756 0.52 20.13 -49.76
C ALA A 756 0.00 21.57 -49.98
N LEU A 757 -0.23 22.34 -48.91
CA LEU A 757 -0.63 23.74 -49.00
C LEU A 757 0.49 24.62 -49.61
N VAL A 758 1.74 24.38 -49.21
CA VAL A 758 2.89 25.18 -49.61
C VAL A 758 3.38 24.80 -51.01
N ALA A 759 3.11 23.58 -51.49
CA ALA A 759 3.37 23.15 -52.87
C ALA A 759 2.51 23.87 -53.93
N ALA A 760 1.46 24.60 -53.53
CA ALA A 760 0.74 25.50 -54.42
C ALA A 760 1.59 26.72 -54.84
N PHE A 761 2.62 27.07 -54.06
CA PHE A 761 3.50 28.20 -54.35
C PHE A 761 4.76 27.76 -55.10
N ARG A 762 5.04 28.40 -56.24
CA ARG A 762 6.30 28.22 -56.99
C ARG A 762 7.32 29.24 -56.52
N THR A 763 8.40 28.78 -55.88
CA THR A 763 9.55 29.64 -55.53
C THR A 763 10.73 29.40 -56.47
N ARG A 764 11.57 30.42 -56.63
CA ARG A 764 12.78 30.36 -57.46
C ARG A 764 13.78 29.30 -56.95
N SER A 765 13.69 28.94 -55.66
CA SER A 765 14.45 27.85 -55.02
C SER A 765 14.06 26.45 -55.53
N GLY A 766 12.77 26.21 -55.80
CA GLY A 766 12.25 24.89 -56.18
C GLY A 766 12.69 24.41 -57.57
N GLN A 767 12.95 25.33 -58.50
CA GLN A 767 13.44 24.98 -59.85
C GLN A 767 14.90 24.51 -59.87
N ALA A 768 15.74 24.98 -58.94
CA ALA A 768 17.15 24.60 -58.89
C ALA A 768 17.38 23.13 -58.49
N GLN A 769 16.46 22.54 -57.72
CA GLN A 769 16.53 21.14 -57.26
C GLN A 769 15.82 20.13 -58.17
N GLN A 770 15.15 20.58 -59.25
CA GLN A 770 14.48 19.70 -60.23
C GLN A 770 15.30 19.40 -61.48
N GLN A 771 16.63 19.62 -61.48
CA GLN A 771 17.49 19.01 -62.48
C GLN A 771 17.71 17.52 -62.15
N PRO A 772 17.32 16.58 -63.04
CA PRO A 772 17.56 15.17 -62.79
C PRO A 772 19.06 14.89 -62.91
N HIS A 773 19.71 14.53 -61.80
CA HIS A 773 21.03 13.91 -61.83
C HIS A 773 20.92 12.56 -62.55
N LEU A 774 21.12 12.60 -63.87
CA LEU A 774 21.28 11.42 -64.70
C LEU A 774 22.43 10.57 -64.15
N ARG A 775 22.15 9.27 -63.97
CA ARG A 775 23.13 8.27 -63.57
C ARG A 775 24.35 8.30 -64.48
N SER A 776 25.51 8.59 -63.90
CA SER A 776 26.79 8.11 -64.42
C SER A 776 27.18 6.89 -63.60
N ALA A 777 27.17 5.70 -64.22
CA ALA A 777 27.64 4.49 -63.61
C ALA A 777 29.11 4.24 -64.01
N ALA A 778 29.96 4.04 -63.01
CA ALA A 778 31.26 3.37 -63.08
C ALA A 778 31.54 2.77 -61.70
#